data_AF-A0A094CQ22-F1
#
_entry.id   AF-A0A094CQ22-F1
#
_cell.length_a   1.000
_cell.length_b   1.000
_cell.length_c   1.000
_cell.angle_alpha   90.00
_cell.angle_beta   90.00
_cell.angle_gamma   90.00
#
_symmetry.space_group_name_H-M   'P 1'
#
loop_
_entity.id
_entity.type
_entity.pdbx_description
1 polymer ?
#
loop_
_entity_poly.entity_id
_entity_poly.type
_entity_poly.pdbx_seq_one_letter_code
_entity_poly.pdbx_strand_id
1 'polypeptide(L)'
;MSSPRAEAAGRKFRKTDSTTKRSIIPIQKFRVPSVCESCSITHTMAINDVKPKSRESGNIRSGKYGHVVSMSPRLHNGAAGVNGIVNGHLNGDMNGLHNDDDVEKDKKAPRLFTISARSEHSLRHAADDLRVYLGRQRDIRLDDLSYTLTTRRSKFQWRSSIIADDVNSLIQSLEAEDLARIKAPNQVANVFIFTGQGAQSARMGYHLLSAEGNEFSRSISRSEQLLKDLGAQWSLVKELSRDENSSRLNDSKYGQPASTAVQLALVDLLKGWNAQPVAVIGHSSGEIAAAYAAGAISQSAAMSASYHRSFLANLAKQRTTQPGTMMAVGLGQSDAERYIGKLDTCGLTVACVNSPSSTTISGDASAISDLKSVLDADGVFARQLNVDTAYHSHYMKLVSPDYLDRLEGLEAGSVDPSIRYFSSVTGKEKLEGFGSSYWVDNLVSPVLFSAALQRLCQEVSHTPLNLIEIGPHTALSGPVRQTLASLQADGLYTYIPTLVRGESGIESLMNTGSILFRSGSDLDIGAVASLGISSSSPPAILRDLPTYHWNYTTTFWTESRLSREHRQRKHSHHDLLGSRVVTSPDSQPSWRILLNTESLPWLKDHVVDNFIVFPAAGYMTMAIQAMRQLDQDRRPDLKPNGYRMKNISFKKTLTLPKDYKSVETI
;
A
#
# COMPACT_ATOMS: atom_id res chain seq x y z
N MET A 1 44.25 27.55 3.05
CA MET A 1 44.21 28.46 1.89
C MET A 1 42.84 28.29 1.24
N SER A 2 41.83 28.98 1.76
CA SER A 2 41.31 30.29 1.29
C SER A 2 40.38 30.16 0.07
N SER A 3 39.09 30.19 0.40
CA SER A 3 37.90 30.33 -0.46
C SER A 3 37.95 31.59 -1.34
N PRO A 4 37.23 31.61 -2.48
CA PRO A 4 36.70 32.84 -3.04
C PRO A 4 35.20 32.97 -2.75
N ARG A 5 34.87 34.04 -2.02
CA ARG A 5 33.53 34.62 -1.86
C ARG A 5 33.09 35.25 -3.18
N ALA A 6 31.85 35.00 -3.60
CA ALA A 6 31.18 35.77 -4.63
C ALA A 6 30.65 37.10 -4.06
N GLU A 7 30.95 38.19 -4.74
CA GLU A 7 30.56 39.57 -4.43
C GLU A 7 29.05 39.79 -4.66
N ALA A 8 28.38 40.30 -3.62
CA ALA A 8 27.03 40.83 -3.72
C ALA A 8 27.08 42.30 -4.17
N ALA A 9 26.64 42.58 -5.39
CA ALA A 9 26.48 43.93 -5.93
C ALA A 9 25.33 44.67 -5.21
N GLY A 10 25.68 45.47 -4.21
CA GLY A 10 24.78 46.41 -3.56
C GLY A 10 24.45 47.60 -4.46
N ARG A 11 23.23 47.65 -5.01
CA ARG A 11 22.68 48.85 -5.63
C ARG A 11 22.46 49.93 -4.57
N LYS A 12 23.34 50.94 -4.55
CA LYS A 12 23.14 52.23 -3.87
C LYS A 12 21.93 52.95 -4.48
N PHE A 13 20.80 52.98 -3.78
CA PHE A 13 19.74 53.94 -4.06
C PHE A 13 20.15 55.31 -3.48
N ARG A 14 20.25 56.30 -4.37
CA ARG A 14 20.41 57.72 -4.03
C ARG A 14 19.28 58.15 -3.08
N LYS A 15 19.65 58.64 -1.89
CA LYS A 15 18.77 59.48 -1.07
C LYS A 15 18.52 60.78 -1.84
N THR A 16 17.30 60.96 -2.32
CA THR A 16 16.77 62.29 -2.64
C THR A 16 16.08 62.81 -1.40
N ASP A 17 16.68 63.84 -0.78
CA ASP A 17 16.01 64.66 0.23
C ASP A 17 14.84 65.39 -0.44
N SER A 18 13.62 64.96 -0.13
CA SER A 18 12.42 65.78 -0.27
C SER A 18 11.70 65.81 1.06
N THR A 19 12.12 66.74 1.92
CA THR A 19 11.41 67.12 3.15
C THR A 19 10.11 67.83 2.79
N THR A 20 9.11 67.08 2.31
CA THR A 20 7.72 67.55 2.29
C THR A 20 7.15 67.31 3.68
N LYS A 21 7.20 68.33 4.54
CA LYS A 21 6.45 68.37 5.81
C LYS A 21 4.97 68.14 5.50
N ARG A 22 4.48 66.90 5.63
CA ARG A 22 3.05 66.60 5.71
C ARG A 22 2.59 66.96 7.10
N SER A 23 1.91 68.10 7.21
CA SER A 23 1.17 68.48 8.41
C SER A 23 -0.02 67.55 8.58
N ILE A 24 0.15 66.50 9.40
CA ILE A 24 -0.97 65.75 9.97
C ILE A 24 -1.65 66.72 10.95
N ILE A 25 -2.84 67.21 10.60
CA ILE A 25 -3.67 67.98 11.52
C ILE A 25 -4.48 66.96 12.33
N PRO A 26 -4.22 66.75 13.64
CA PRO A 26 -5.08 65.90 14.44
C PRO A 26 -6.43 66.60 14.61
N ILE A 27 -7.47 66.06 13.96
CA ILE A 27 -8.84 66.44 14.24
C ILE A 27 -9.29 65.66 15.48
N GLN A 28 -9.85 66.40 16.43
CA GLN A 28 -10.21 65.94 17.75
C GLN A 28 -11.30 64.86 17.69
N LYS A 29 -11.12 63.77 18.43
CA LYS A 29 -12.10 62.68 18.61
C LYS A 29 -13.51 63.24 18.89
N PHE A 30 -14.48 62.92 18.05
CA PHE A 30 -15.89 63.05 18.40
C PHE A 30 -16.23 61.94 19.41
N ARG A 31 -16.38 62.31 20.68
CA ARG A 31 -16.86 61.42 21.74
C ARG A 31 -18.39 61.45 21.71
N VAL A 32 -19.04 60.38 21.26
CA VAL A 32 -20.47 60.17 21.47
C VAL A 32 -20.65 59.76 22.95
N PRO A 33 -21.55 60.37 23.73
CA PRO A 33 -21.75 59.97 25.12
C PRO A 33 -22.29 58.53 25.19
N SER A 34 -21.72 57.74 26.09
CA SER A 34 -22.30 56.48 26.57
C SER A 34 -23.71 56.75 27.10
N VAL A 35 -24.68 55.96 26.65
CA VAL A 35 -26.04 55.98 27.20
C VAL A 35 -25.99 55.60 28.68
N CYS A 36 -26.62 56.43 29.50
CA CYS A 36 -26.87 56.24 30.93
C CYS A 36 -27.38 54.82 31.24
N GLU A 37 -26.74 54.18 32.20
CA GLU A 37 -27.40 53.27 33.13
C GLU A 37 -28.44 54.07 33.95
N SER A 38 -29.51 53.37 34.36
CA SER A 38 -30.67 53.84 35.13
C SER A 38 -31.81 54.52 34.35
N CYS A 39 -32.74 53.70 33.85
CA CYS A 39 -34.16 53.99 33.95
C CYS A 39 -34.95 52.66 33.88
N SER A 40 -35.32 52.16 35.05
CA SER A 40 -36.20 51.01 35.26
C SER A 40 -37.65 51.44 35.01
N ILE A 41 -38.35 50.81 34.07
CA ILE A 41 -39.81 50.74 34.08
C ILE A 41 -40.24 49.32 33.70
N THR A 42 -40.97 48.74 34.66
CA THR A 42 -41.62 47.43 34.74
C THR A 42 -42.74 47.29 33.70
N HIS A 43 -42.90 46.11 33.10
CA HIS A 43 -44.20 45.64 32.61
C HIS A 43 -44.39 44.14 32.82
N THR A 44 -45.54 43.84 33.38
CA THR A 44 -46.03 42.58 33.96
C THR A 44 -46.38 41.55 32.89
N MET A 45 -45.93 40.31 33.07
CA MET A 45 -46.39 39.13 32.31
C MET A 45 -47.75 38.66 32.84
N ALA A 46 -48.71 38.44 31.93
CA ALA A 46 -49.86 37.59 32.19
C ALA A 46 -49.69 36.27 31.40
N ILE A 47 -49.68 35.18 32.15
CA ILE A 47 -49.60 33.79 31.70
C ILE A 47 -51.01 33.32 31.32
N ASN A 48 -51.12 32.51 30.27
CA ASN A 48 -52.13 31.45 30.22
C ASN A 48 -51.51 30.18 29.63
N ASP A 49 -51.50 29.15 30.48
CA ASP A 49 -51.14 27.75 30.24
C ASP A 49 -52.09 27.06 29.26
N VAL A 50 -51.56 26.16 28.42
CA VAL A 50 -52.17 24.84 28.16
C VAL A 50 -51.06 23.80 27.84
N LYS A 51 -50.97 22.76 28.68
CA LYS A 51 -50.25 21.47 28.56
C LYS A 51 -51.05 20.49 27.67
N PRO A 52 -50.50 19.40 27.06
CA PRO A 52 -50.05 18.24 27.88
C PRO A 52 -49.02 17.22 27.32
N LYS A 53 -48.35 16.59 28.30
CA LYS A 53 -48.06 15.15 28.56
C LYS A 53 -47.32 14.22 27.58
N SER A 54 -46.15 13.82 28.09
CA SER A 54 -45.39 12.54 28.14
C SER A 54 -46.11 11.16 28.05
N ARG A 55 -45.42 10.16 27.46
CA ARG A 55 -44.86 8.89 28.05
C ARG A 55 -44.44 7.92 26.91
N GLU A 56 -43.19 7.44 26.83
CA GLU A 56 -42.65 6.16 27.37
C GLU A 56 -43.50 4.91 27.02
N SER A 57 -43.00 3.71 26.67
CA SER A 57 -41.70 3.05 26.47
C SER A 57 -42.00 1.59 26.00
N GLY A 58 -41.01 0.83 25.49
CA GLY A 58 -41.04 -0.66 25.59
C GLY A 58 -40.92 -1.52 24.31
N ASN A 59 -39.68 -1.81 23.90
CA ASN A 59 -39.02 -3.13 23.79
C ASN A 59 -39.65 -4.35 23.04
N ILE A 60 -38.73 -5.15 22.42
CA ILE A 60 -38.72 -6.62 22.12
C ILE A 60 -38.82 -7.12 20.65
N ARG A 61 -37.66 -7.64 20.19
CA ARG A 61 -37.29 -8.87 19.41
C ARG A 61 -38.02 -9.37 18.14
N SER A 62 -37.13 -9.83 17.24
CA SER A 62 -37.13 -11.07 16.42
C SER A 62 -37.79 -11.07 15.03
N GLY A 63 -37.15 -11.80 14.10
CA GLY A 63 -37.82 -12.39 12.92
C GLY A 63 -37.09 -12.26 11.60
N LYS A 64 -36.61 -13.39 11.06
CA LYS A 64 -36.01 -13.59 9.72
C LYS A 64 -37.06 -13.67 8.59
N TYR A 65 -36.55 -13.67 7.35
CA TYR A 65 -37.15 -14.06 6.04
C TYR A 65 -38.06 -12.97 5.44
N GLY A 66 -37.91 -12.47 4.22
CA GLY A 66 -37.40 -13.02 2.96
C GLY A 66 -38.57 -13.00 1.98
N HIS A 67 -38.49 -12.31 0.83
CA HIS A 67 -39.25 -12.62 -0.39
C HIS A 67 -38.82 -11.77 -1.59
N VAL A 68 -38.59 -12.50 -2.69
CA VAL A 68 -38.37 -12.07 -4.07
C VAL A 68 -39.69 -11.62 -4.69
N VAL A 69 -39.68 -10.54 -5.51
CA VAL A 69 -40.67 -10.36 -6.59
C VAL A 69 -39.97 -9.77 -7.82
N SER A 70 -39.95 -10.57 -8.90
CA SER A 70 -39.63 -10.17 -10.26
C SER A 70 -40.79 -9.40 -10.88
N MET A 71 -40.54 -8.39 -11.71
CA MET A 71 -41.43 -8.03 -12.82
C MET A 71 -40.67 -7.41 -13.99
N SER A 72 -40.96 -7.92 -15.18
CA SER A 72 -40.77 -7.36 -16.52
C SER A 72 -41.84 -8.00 -17.40
N PRO A 73 -42.13 -7.52 -18.63
CA PRO A 73 -42.21 -6.14 -19.12
C PRO A 73 -43.56 -5.89 -19.85
N ARG A 74 -43.83 -4.67 -20.32
CA ARG A 74 -44.88 -4.40 -21.32
C ARG A 74 -44.33 -3.66 -22.53
N LEU A 75 -44.55 -4.31 -23.67
CA LEU A 75 -44.45 -3.84 -25.06
C LEU A 75 -45.45 -2.72 -25.35
N HIS A 76 -45.14 -1.86 -26.34
CA HIS A 76 -46.10 -1.27 -27.29
C HIS A 76 -45.42 -1.06 -28.66
N ASN A 77 -46.23 -1.18 -29.71
CA ASN A 77 -45.92 -1.49 -31.10
C ASN A 77 -46.33 -0.34 -32.05
N GLY A 78 -45.81 -0.32 -33.29
CA GLY A 78 -46.38 0.39 -34.46
C GLY A 78 -45.31 0.98 -35.41
N ALA A 79 -44.87 0.26 -36.47
CA ALA A 79 -45.40 0.23 -37.86
C ALA A 79 -45.00 1.46 -38.71
N ALA A 80 -44.62 1.47 -40.00
CA ALA A 80 -44.32 0.52 -41.09
C ALA A 80 -43.49 1.35 -42.13
N GLY A 81 -42.46 0.84 -42.81
CA GLY A 81 -42.54 0.21 -44.15
C GLY A 81 -41.90 1.07 -45.27
N VAL A 82 -41.15 0.41 -46.17
CA VAL A 82 -40.95 0.65 -47.64
C VAL A 82 -39.47 0.55 -48.11
N ASN A 83 -39.33 -0.22 -49.19
CA ASN A 83 -38.16 -0.68 -49.94
C ASN A 83 -37.33 0.41 -50.65
N GLY A 84 -36.05 0.09 -50.91
CA GLY A 84 -35.24 0.74 -51.96
C GLY A 84 -33.87 0.07 -52.16
N ILE A 85 -33.75 -0.79 -53.17
CA ILE A 85 -32.48 -1.29 -53.72
C ILE A 85 -32.06 -0.33 -54.84
N VAL A 86 -30.83 0.19 -54.81
CA VAL A 86 -30.12 0.68 -56.02
C VAL A 86 -28.62 0.45 -55.86
N ASN A 87 -28.04 -0.27 -56.83
CA ASN A 87 -26.60 -0.41 -57.09
C ASN A 87 -26.05 0.86 -57.73
N GLY A 88 -24.86 1.30 -57.30
CA GLY A 88 -24.06 2.30 -57.99
C GLY A 88 -22.56 2.09 -57.72
N HIS A 89 -21.87 1.46 -58.67
CA HIS A 89 -20.41 1.46 -58.76
C HIS A 89 -19.93 2.82 -59.27
N LEU A 90 -18.91 3.40 -58.64
CA LEU A 90 -17.93 4.27 -59.28
C LEU A 90 -16.57 4.07 -58.60
N ASN A 91 -15.61 3.60 -59.40
CA ASN A 91 -14.19 3.50 -59.07
C ASN A 91 -13.56 4.89 -58.91
N GLY A 92 -12.66 5.00 -57.95
CA GLY A 92 -11.69 6.09 -57.83
C GLY A 92 -10.51 5.60 -57.01
N ASP A 93 -9.46 5.15 -57.70
CA ASP A 93 -8.18 4.78 -57.09
C ASP A 93 -7.53 5.97 -56.39
N MET A 94 -7.14 5.82 -55.12
CA MET A 94 -5.90 6.40 -54.59
C MET A 94 -5.49 5.76 -53.25
N ASN A 95 -4.43 4.97 -53.34
CA ASN A 95 -3.45 4.55 -52.34
C ASN A 95 -3.60 5.09 -50.90
N GLY A 96 -3.96 4.19 -49.98
CA GLY A 96 -3.69 4.33 -48.55
C GLY A 96 -3.53 2.94 -47.96
N LEU A 97 -2.32 2.63 -47.51
CA LEU A 97 -1.96 1.40 -46.79
C LEU A 97 -2.87 1.24 -45.55
N HIS A 98 -3.94 0.46 -45.68
CA HIS A 98 -4.53 -0.19 -44.52
C HIS A 98 -3.65 -1.38 -44.19
N ASN A 99 -2.67 -1.16 -43.30
CA ASN A 99 -2.26 -2.24 -42.41
C ASN A 99 -3.48 -2.53 -41.54
N ASP A 100 -4.26 -3.53 -41.95
CA ASP A 100 -4.98 -4.36 -41.00
C ASP A 100 -3.91 -5.05 -40.14
N ASP A 101 -3.40 -4.32 -39.14
CA ASP A 101 -2.83 -4.97 -37.98
C ASP A 101 -4.02 -5.65 -37.30
N ASP A 102 -4.21 -6.92 -37.63
CA ASP A 102 -4.93 -7.88 -36.82
C ASP A 102 -4.50 -7.65 -35.37
N VAL A 103 -5.36 -6.97 -34.60
CA VAL A 103 -5.27 -6.95 -33.14
C VAL A 103 -5.49 -8.39 -32.72
N GLU A 104 -4.39 -9.13 -32.64
CA GLU A 104 -4.32 -10.43 -32.01
C GLU A 104 -5.06 -10.27 -30.68
N LYS A 105 -6.27 -10.84 -30.58
CA LYS A 105 -7.10 -10.72 -29.38
C LYS A 105 -6.24 -11.15 -28.21
N ASP A 106 -5.87 -10.18 -27.38
CA ASP A 106 -4.99 -10.31 -26.24
C ASP A 106 -5.40 -11.59 -25.48
N LYS A 107 -4.51 -12.58 -25.43
CA LYS A 107 -4.76 -13.76 -24.58
C LYS A 107 -5.01 -13.23 -23.18
N LYS A 108 -6.13 -13.61 -22.56
CA LYS A 108 -6.50 -13.26 -21.17
C LYS A 108 -5.36 -13.62 -20.22
N ALA A 109 -4.45 -12.69 -20.00
CA ALA A 109 -3.26 -12.88 -19.19
C ALA A 109 -3.34 -11.87 -18.06
N PRO A 110 -3.04 -12.29 -16.82
CA PRO A 110 -3.18 -11.42 -15.66
C PRO A 110 -2.21 -10.23 -15.76
N ARG A 111 -2.66 -9.06 -15.31
CA ARG A 111 -1.88 -7.83 -15.16
C ARG A 111 -2.06 -7.27 -13.76
N LEU A 112 -1.02 -6.63 -13.26
CA LEU A 112 -0.99 -6.01 -11.93
C LEU A 112 -1.26 -4.51 -12.03
N PHE A 113 -2.24 -4.03 -11.28
CA PHE A 113 -2.61 -2.62 -11.21
C PHE A 113 -2.44 -2.13 -9.77
N THR A 114 -1.75 -1.01 -9.58
CA THR A 114 -1.49 -0.44 -8.25
C THR A 114 -2.06 0.95 -8.10
N ILE A 115 -2.63 1.21 -6.93
CA ILE A 115 -3.13 2.53 -6.55
C ILE A 115 -2.53 2.88 -5.19
N SER A 116 -2.03 4.11 -5.05
CA SER A 116 -1.56 4.58 -3.75
C SER A 116 -1.91 6.05 -3.50
N ALA A 117 -2.09 6.41 -2.23
CA ALA A 117 -2.37 7.78 -1.81
C ALA A 117 -1.82 8.14 -0.42
N ARG A 118 -1.87 9.43 -0.07
CA ARG A 118 -1.44 9.94 1.24
C ARG A 118 -2.49 9.74 2.35
N SER A 119 -3.74 9.46 1.98
CA SER A 119 -4.83 9.19 2.93
C SER A 119 -5.74 8.08 2.39
N GLU A 120 -6.45 7.38 3.27
CA GLU A 120 -7.44 6.38 2.88
C GLU A 120 -8.54 6.99 2.00
N HIS A 121 -9.00 8.20 2.34
CA HIS A 121 -9.99 8.94 1.57
C HIS A 121 -9.52 9.17 0.12
N SER A 122 -8.31 9.69 -0.05
CA SER A 122 -7.71 9.88 -1.38
C SER A 122 -7.54 8.56 -2.13
N LEU A 123 -7.21 7.45 -1.45
CA LEU A 123 -7.07 6.14 -2.09
C LEU A 123 -8.42 5.61 -2.60
N ARG A 124 -9.48 5.74 -1.79
CA ARG A 124 -10.85 5.35 -2.15
C ARG A 124 -11.31 6.11 -3.39
N HIS A 125 -11.13 7.43 -3.41
CA HIS A 125 -11.52 8.24 -4.55
C HIS A 125 -10.63 8.01 -5.78
N ALA A 126 -9.33 7.76 -5.60
CA ALA A 126 -8.46 7.38 -6.72
C ALA A 126 -8.90 6.07 -7.40
N ALA A 127 -9.42 5.11 -6.63
CA ALA A 127 -9.99 3.88 -7.19
C ALA A 127 -11.28 4.16 -7.99
N ASP A 128 -12.17 4.99 -7.48
CA ASP A 128 -13.40 5.40 -8.20
C ASP A 128 -13.09 6.24 -9.44
N ASP A 129 -12.14 7.18 -9.36
CA ASP A 129 -11.68 7.99 -10.49
C ASP A 129 -11.11 7.10 -11.61
N LEU A 130 -10.30 6.08 -11.24
CA LEU A 130 -9.78 5.10 -12.20
C LEU A 130 -10.89 4.26 -12.82
N ARG A 131 -11.87 3.83 -12.03
CA ARG A 131 -13.03 3.09 -12.51
C ARG A 131 -13.86 3.89 -13.52
N VAL A 132 -14.16 5.16 -13.20
CA VAL A 132 -14.87 6.08 -14.10
C VAL A 132 -14.09 6.33 -15.39
N TYR A 133 -12.75 6.44 -15.30
CA TYR A 133 -11.89 6.53 -16.47
C TYR A 133 -11.99 5.28 -17.34
N LEU A 134 -11.87 4.09 -16.76
CA LEU A 134 -11.97 2.81 -17.50
C LEU A 134 -13.34 2.64 -18.17
N GLY A 135 -14.43 3.04 -17.51
CA GLY A 135 -15.77 2.99 -18.09
C GLY A 135 -15.99 3.91 -19.30
N ARG A 136 -15.08 4.87 -19.56
CA ARG A 136 -15.13 5.78 -20.72
C ARG A 136 -14.21 5.35 -21.86
N GLN A 137 -13.21 4.50 -21.60
CA GLN A 137 -12.25 4.07 -22.60
C GLN A 137 -12.72 2.77 -23.27
N ARG A 138 -12.70 2.72 -24.60
CA ARG A 138 -13.12 1.54 -25.37
C ARG A 138 -11.96 0.60 -25.70
N ASP A 139 -10.78 1.16 -25.98
CA ASP A 139 -9.63 0.42 -26.52
C ASP A 139 -8.35 0.65 -25.70
N ILE A 140 -8.43 0.52 -24.38
CA ILE A 140 -7.26 0.66 -23.51
C ILE A 140 -6.43 -0.62 -23.49
N ARG A 141 -5.13 -0.51 -23.80
CA ARG A 141 -4.18 -1.62 -23.63
C ARG A 141 -3.84 -1.79 -22.15
N LEU A 142 -4.16 -2.95 -21.57
CA LEU A 142 -3.93 -3.23 -20.15
C LEU A 142 -2.44 -3.21 -19.77
N ASP A 143 -1.56 -3.58 -20.70
CA ASP A 143 -0.10 -3.50 -20.51
C ASP A 143 0.35 -2.06 -20.24
N ASP A 144 -0.20 -1.08 -20.98
CA ASP A 144 0.13 0.34 -20.83
C ASP A 144 -0.38 0.89 -19.52
N LEU A 145 -1.59 0.48 -19.13
CA LEU A 145 -2.19 0.86 -17.86
C LEU A 145 -1.40 0.29 -16.69
N SER A 146 -1.11 -1.01 -16.69
CA SER A 146 -0.33 -1.70 -15.67
C SER A 146 1.05 -1.07 -15.54
N TYR A 147 1.75 -0.88 -16.66
CA TYR A 147 3.06 -0.21 -16.70
C TYR A 147 3.02 1.21 -16.15
N THR A 148 2.03 2.01 -16.56
CA THR A 148 1.91 3.40 -16.12
C THR A 148 1.64 3.47 -14.60
N LEU A 149 0.74 2.64 -14.08
CA LEU A 149 0.38 2.63 -12.66
C LEU A 149 1.49 2.07 -11.75
N THR A 150 2.29 1.13 -12.23
CA THR A 150 3.34 0.47 -11.44
C THR A 150 4.69 1.20 -11.50
N THR A 151 5.03 1.73 -12.68
CA THR A 151 6.38 2.26 -12.98
C THR A 151 6.41 3.77 -13.15
N ARG A 152 5.29 4.41 -13.52
CA ARG A 152 5.22 5.84 -13.87
C ARG A 152 4.32 6.65 -12.94
N ARG A 153 4.01 6.11 -11.76
CA ARG A 153 3.26 6.78 -10.69
C ARG A 153 4.04 6.75 -9.38
N SER A 154 3.87 7.81 -8.59
CA SER A 154 4.44 7.89 -7.26
C SER A 154 3.82 6.84 -6.34
N LYS A 155 4.63 6.28 -5.44
CA LYS A 155 4.20 5.33 -4.41
C LYS A 155 3.96 6.08 -3.09
N PHE A 156 2.81 5.89 -2.46
CA PHE A 156 2.45 6.47 -1.16
C PHE A 156 2.12 5.38 -0.12
N GLN A 157 1.80 5.78 1.12
CA GLN A 157 1.62 4.85 2.24
C GLN A 157 0.29 4.09 2.21
N TRP A 158 -0.81 4.72 1.80
CA TRP A 158 -2.06 3.99 1.60
C TRP A 158 -1.99 3.30 0.26
N ARG A 159 -2.04 1.98 0.24
CA ARG A 159 -1.79 1.15 -0.95
C ARG A 159 -2.93 0.17 -1.19
N SER A 160 -3.21 -0.03 -2.47
CA SER A 160 -4.09 -1.08 -2.99
C SER A 160 -3.49 -1.65 -4.26
N SER A 161 -3.79 -2.91 -4.53
CA SER A 161 -3.32 -3.62 -5.72
C SER A 161 -4.40 -4.59 -6.18
N ILE A 162 -4.53 -4.72 -7.49
CA ILE A 162 -5.53 -5.53 -8.17
C ILE A 162 -4.81 -6.34 -9.25
N ILE A 163 -5.18 -7.61 -9.37
CA ILE A 163 -4.77 -8.45 -10.50
C ILE A 163 -6.01 -8.71 -11.34
N ALA A 164 -5.95 -8.37 -12.61
CA ALA A 164 -7.05 -8.54 -13.55
C ALA A 164 -6.51 -8.87 -14.94
N ASP A 165 -7.28 -9.63 -15.71
CA ASP A 165 -6.96 -10.12 -17.04
C ASP A 165 -7.74 -9.40 -18.16
N ASP A 166 -8.78 -8.65 -17.79
CA ASP A 166 -9.55 -7.80 -18.70
C ASP A 166 -10.09 -6.54 -17.98
N VAL A 167 -10.59 -5.58 -18.76
CA VAL A 167 -11.08 -4.29 -18.23
C VAL A 167 -12.27 -4.49 -17.29
N ASN A 168 -13.13 -5.48 -17.56
CA ASN A 168 -14.32 -5.73 -16.75
C ASN A 168 -13.94 -6.33 -15.38
N SER A 169 -13.01 -7.29 -15.35
CA SER A 169 -12.52 -7.86 -14.07
C SER A 169 -11.76 -6.81 -13.24
N LEU A 170 -11.07 -5.86 -13.90
CA LEU A 170 -10.47 -4.71 -13.23
C LEU A 170 -11.52 -3.76 -12.63
N ILE A 171 -12.55 -3.38 -13.39
CA ILE A 171 -13.64 -2.52 -12.90
C ILE A 171 -14.36 -3.18 -11.71
N GLN A 172 -14.69 -4.47 -11.82
CA GLN A 172 -15.34 -5.21 -10.75
C GLN A 172 -14.50 -5.21 -9.46
N SER A 173 -13.18 -5.39 -9.60
CA SER A 173 -12.26 -5.37 -8.46
C SER A 173 -12.11 -3.96 -7.84
N LEU A 174 -12.24 -2.90 -8.63
CA LEU A 174 -12.25 -1.52 -8.14
C LEU A 174 -13.52 -1.18 -7.35
N GLU A 175 -14.66 -1.79 -7.73
CA GLU A 175 -15.96 -1.63 -7.06
C GLU A 175 -16.10 -2.47 -5.79
N ALA A 176 -15.23 -3.46 -5.61
CA ALA A 176 -15.32 -4.40 -4.50
C ALA A 176 -15.22 -3.70 -3.13
N GLU A 177 -16.17 -3.97 -2.24
CA GLU A 177 -16.20 -3.40 -0.89
C GLU A 177 -14.97 -3.81 -0.08
N ASP A 178 -14.47 -5.04 -0.32
CA ASP A 178 -13.31 -5.64 0.33
C ASP A 178 -11.97 -5.30 -0.35
N LEU A 179 -11.97 -4.37 -1.33
CA LEU A 179 -10.73 -3.86 -1.91
C LEU A 179 -9.78 -3.39 -0.81
N ALA A 180 -8.64 -4.07 -0.71
CA ALA A 180 -7.65 -3.84 0.32
C ALA A 180 -7.13 -2.39 0.27
N ARG A 181 -7.35 -1.63 1.35
CA ARG A 181 -6.88 -0.25 1.53
C ARG A 181 -5.97 -0.22 2.75
N ILE A 182 -4.73 -0.64 2.56
CA ILE A 182 -3.79 -0.88 3.66
C ILE A 182 -2.88 0.32 3.80
N LYS A 183 -2.72 0.83 5.03
CA LYS A 183 -1.67 1.78 5.35
C LYS A 183 -0.37 1.03 5.62
N ALA A 184 0.55 1.07 4.66
CA ALA A 184 1.87 0.50 4.81
C ALA A 184 2.60 1.13 6.02
N PRO A 185 3.26 0.33 6.87
CA PRO A 185 4.17 0.84 7.89
C PRO A 185 5.36 1.56 7.26
N ASN A 186 6.09 2.35 8.06
CA ASN A 186 7.29 3.04 7.58
C ASN A 186 8.43 2.07 7.25
N GLN A 187 8.48 0.94 7.93
CA GLN A 187 9.46 -0.12 7.76
C GLN A 187 8.77 -1.47 7.87
N VAL A 188 9.18 -2.41 7.02
CA VAL A 188 8.78 -3.81 7.04
C VAL A 188 10.01 -4.62 6.63
N ALA A 189 10.25 -5.74 7.29
CA ALA A 189 11.37 -6.62 6.98
C ALA A 189 10.86 -7.88 6.27
N ASN A 190 11.60 -8.36 5.27
CA ASN A 190 11.27 -9.63 4.61
C ASN A 190 12.09 -10.76 5.27
N VAL A 191 11.44 -11.89 5.53
CA VAL A 191 12.06 -13.10 6.06
C VAL A 191 11.72 -14.22 5.10
N PHE A 192 12.72 -14.95 4.62
CA PHE A 192 12.48 -16.08 3.70
C PHE A 192 12.43 -17.39 4.49
N ILE A 193 11.38 -18.16 4.24
CA ILE A 193 11.13 -19.48 4.84
C ILE A 193 11.18 -20.51 3.72
N PHE A 194 12.10 -21.46 3.79
CA PHE A 194 12.31 -22.43 2.71
C PHE A 194 11.66 -23.77 3.00
N THR A 195 10.82 -24.24 2.08
CA THR A 195 10.11 -25.51 2.23
C THR A 195 11.01 -26.71 2.04
N GLY A 196 10.82 -27.73 2.87
CA GLY A 196 11.45 -29.04 2.72
C GLY A 196 10.81 -29.92 1.65
N GLN A 197 11.13 -31.22 1.73
CA GLN A 197 10.55 -32.24 0.86
C GLN A 197 9.04 -32.45 1.11
N GLY A 198 8.30 -32.78 0.06
CA GLY A 198 6.86 -33.10 0.09
C GLY A 198 5.97 -31.99 -0.49
N ALA A 199 6.53 -30.80 -0.71
CA ALA A 199 5.82 -29.68 -1.31
C ALA A 199 5.74 -29.78 -2.85
N GLN A 200 6.63 -30.55 -3.48
CA GLN A 200 6.75 -30.63 -4.93
C GLN A 200 5.45 -31.10 -5.61
N SER A 201 5.24 -30.64 -6.83
CA SER A 201 4.09 -31.01 -7.65
C SER A 201 4.43 -30.91 -9.13
N ALA A 202 3.69 -31.63 -9.97
CA ALA A 202 3.82 -31.49 -11.41
C ALA A 202 3.61 -30.04 -11.84
N ARG A 203 4.36 -29.59 -12.83
CA ARG A 203 4.33 -28.21 -13.34
C ARG A 203 4.65 -27.10 -12.33
N MET A 204 5.29 -27.41 -11.20
CA MET A 204 5.75 -26.38 -10.26
C MET A 204 6.68 -25.38 -10.98
N GLY A 205 6.31 -24.10 -10.97
CA GLY A 205 7.06 -23.04 -11.65
C GLY A 205 7.11 -23.12 -13.18
N TYR A 206 6.40 -24.05 -13.83
CA TYR A 206 6.48 -24.26 -15.28
C TYR A 206 6.03 -23.02 -16.07
N HIS A 207 4.95 -22.36 -15.67
CA HIS A 207 4.44 -21.15 -16.34
C HIS A 207 5.44 -19.97 -16.30
N LEU A 208 6.45 -20.03 -15.42
CA LEU A 208 7.48 -19.01 -15.34
C LEU A 208 8.62 -19.24 -16.34
N LEU A 209 8.72 -20.44 -16.92
CA LEU A 209 9.75 -20.74 -17.92
C LEU A 209 9.43 -20.09 -19.28
N SER A 210 8.16 -19.84 -19.58
CA SER A 210 7.69 -19.26 -20.85
C SER A 210 7.87 -17.74 -20.96
N ALA A 211 8.12 -17.04 -19.85
CA ALA A 211 8.43 -15.62 -19.89
C ALA A 211 9.91 -15.45 -20.28
N GLU A 212 10.17 -15.33 -21.58
CA GLU A 212 11.51 -15.19 -22.14
C GLU A 212 12.29 -14.07 -21.44
N GLY A 213 13.51 -14.38 -21.01
CA GLY A 213 14.39 -13.40 -20.38
C GLY A 213 14.06 -13.01 -18.94
N ASN A 214 13.15 -13.70 -18.25
CA ASN A 214 13.01 -13.54 -16.79
C ASN A 214 14.16 -14.24 -16.04
N GLU A 215 14.45 -13.77 -14.82
CA GLU A 215 15.57 -14.33 -14.05
C GLU A 215 15.31 -15.76 -13.56
N PHE A 216 14.05 -16.12 -13.34
CA PHE A 216 13.65 -17.48 -12.96
C PHE A 216 14.09 -18.51 -14.02
N SER A 217 13.78 -18.28 -15.29
CA SER A 217 14.13 -19.15 -16.41
C SER A 217 15.65 -19.25 -16.62
N ARG A 218 16.38 -18.14 -16.46
CA ARG A 218 17.85 -18.15 -16.48
C ARG A 218 18.43 -19.00 -15.34
N SER A 219 17.89 -18.86 -14.12
CA SER A 219 18.34 -19.62 -12.96
C SER A 219 18.03 -21.12 -13.07
N ILE A 220 16.88 -21.49 -13.63
CA ILE A 220 16.55 -22.88 -13.96
C ILE A 220 17.49 -23.44 -15.02
N SER A 221 17.81 -22.67 -16.06
CA SER A 221 18.75 -23.08 -17.12
C SER A 221 20.15 -23.33 -16.56
N ARG A 222 20.63 -22.46 -15.65
CA ARG A 222 21.88 -22.66 -14.90
C ARG A 222 21.83 -23.95 -14.07
N SER A 223 20.74 -24.17 -13.33
CA SER A 223 20.53 -25.38 -12.52
C SER A 223 20.49 -26.65 -13.38
N GLU A 224 19.89 -26.60 -14.58
CA GLU A 224 19.88 -27.72 -15.50
C GLU A 224 21.28 -28.07 -16.00
N GLN A 225 22.10 -27.07 -16.34
CA GLN A 225 23.48 -27.31 -16.75
C GLN A 225 24.30 -27.94 -15.61
N LEU A 226 24.18 -27.40 -14.39
CA LEU A 226 24.85 -27.95 -13.21
C LEU A 226 24.44 -29.41 -12.94
N LEU A 227 23.16 -29.75 -13.08
CA LEU A 227 22.70 -31.13 -12.94
C LEU A 227 23.31 -32.05 -14.02
N LYS A 228 23.43 -31.59 -15.26
CA LYS A 228 24.09 -32.36 -16.33
C LYS A 228 25.56 -32.59 -16.02
N ASP A 229 26.26 -31.56 -15.54
CA ASP A 229 27.67 -31.65 -15.16
C ASP A 229 27.89 -32.63 -13.99
N LEU A 230 26.92 -32.73 -13.07
CA LEU A 230 26.88 -33.72 -12.00
C LEU A 230 26.47 -35.14 -12.47
N GLY A 231 26.18 -35.33 -13.76
CA GLY A 231 25.84 -36.63 -14.36
C GLY A 231 24.36 -36.99 -14.39
N ALA A 232 23.45 -36.01 -14.24
CA ALA A 232 22.02 -36.26 -14.34
C ALA A 232 21.63 -36.71 -15.77
N GLN A 233 20.97 -37.87 -15.87
CA GLN A 233 20.48 -38.43 -17.15
C GLN A 233 19.06 -37.97 -17.51
N TRP A 234 18.62 -36.84 -16.99
CA TRP A 234 17.28 -36.29 -17.21
C TRP A 234 17.35 -34.76 -17.35
N SER A 235 16.37 -34.19 -18.05
CA SER A 235 16.26 -32.74 -18.20
C SER A 235 15.32 -32.15 -17.15
N LEU A 236 15.81 -31.16 -16.41
CA LEU A 236 15.05 -30.43 -15.41
C LEU A 236 13.85 -29.72 -16.05
N VAL A 237 14.07 -28.97 -17.12
CA VAL A 237 13.02 -28.25 -17.85
C VAL A 237 11.97 -29.21 -18.38
N LYS A 238 12.39 -30.33 -18.99
CA LYS A 238 11.45 -31.35 -19.50
C LYS A 238 10.64 -31.95 -18.36
N GLU A 239 11.24 -32.22 -17.20
CA GLU A 239 10.53 -32.76 -16.04
C GLU A 239 9.50 -31.77 -15.48
N LEU A 240 9.87 -30.49 -15.34
CA LEU A 240 8.94 -29.43 -14.92
C LEU A 240 7.79 -29.23 -15.90
N SER A 241 7.94 -29.54 -17.19
CA SER A 241 6.84 -29.45 -18.18
C SER A 241 5.84 -30.61 -18.13
N ARG A 242 6.17 -31.71 -17.44
CA ARG A 242 5.32 -32.90 -17.39
C ARG A 242 4.02 -32.63 -16.64
N ASP A 243 2.96 -33.28 -17.12
CA ASP A 243 1.69 -33.33 -16.40
C ASP A 243 1.77 -34.23 -15.17
N GLU A 244 0.70 -34.25 -14.37
CA GLU A 244 0.63 -35.02 -13.14
C GLU A 244 0.81 -36.53 -13.35
N ASN A 245 0.29 -37.06 -14.46
CA ASN A 245 0.32 -38.50 -14.74
C ASN A 245 1.70 -39.01 -15.18
N SER A 246 2.52 -38.16 -15.80
CA SER A 246 3.85 -38.53 -16.30
C SER A 246 5.02 -38.00 -15.47
N SER A 247 4.73 -37.13 -14.50
CA SER A 247 5.71 -36.53 -13.60
C SER A 247 6.31 -37.56 -12.66
N ARG A 248 7.62 -37.48 -12.47
CA ARG A 248 8.43 -38.30 -11.57
C ARG A 248 8.86 -37.53 -10.33
N LEU A 249 8.36 -36.31 -10.13
CA LEU A 249 8.75 -35.45 -9.01
C LEU A 249 8.41 -36.03 -7.63
N ASN A 250 7.52 -37.02 -7.55
CA ASN A 250 7.28 -37.76 -6.30
C ASN A 250 8.45 -38.66 -5.89
N ASP A 251 9.28 -39.10 -6.84
CA ASP A 251 10.53 -39.80 -6.53
C ASP A 251 11.61 -38.78 -6.12
N SER A 252 12.22 -39.01 -4.95
CA SER A 252 13.26 -38.17 -4.36
C SER A 252 14.39 -37.83 -5.32
N LYS A 253 14.76 -38.76 -6.23
CA LYS A 253 15.82 -38.59 -7.22
C LYS A 253 15.58 -37.40 -8.16
N TYR A 254 14.31 -37.10 -8.44
CA TYR A 254 13.90 -35.98 -9.30
C TYR A 254 13.35 -34.83 -8.47
N GLY A 255 12.51 -35.13 -7.48
CA GLY A 255 11.80 -34.15 -6.67
C GLY A 255 12.72 -33.23 -5.87
N GLN A 256 13.73 -33.77 -5.19
CA GLN A 256 14.66 -32.96 -4.38
C GLN A 256 15.45 -31.94 -5.24
N PRO A 257 16.22 -32.36 -6.27
CA PRO A 257 16.97 -31.42 -7.09
C PRO A 257 16.07 -30.43 -7.82
N ALA A 258 14.91 -30.87 -8.33
CA ALA A 258 13.97 -29.96 -8.98
C ALA A 258 13.40 -28.91 -8.00
N SER A 259 13.06 -29.32 -6.77
CA SER A 259 12.53 -28.40 -5.75
C SER A 259 13.59 -27.41 -5.30
N THR A 260 14.84 -27.84 -5.15
CA THR A 260 15.96 -26.93 -4.88
C THR A 260 16.11 -25.93 -6.02
N ALA A 261 16.22 -26.39 -7.28
CA ALA A 261 16.36 -25.51 -8.43
C ALA A 261 15.24 -24.45 -8.52
N VAL A 262 13.98 -24.84 -8.27
CA VAL A 262 12.84 -23.90 -8.22
C VAL A 262 13.01 -22.88 -7.09
N GLN A 263 13.41 -23.32 -5.88
CA GLN A 263 13.65 -22.39 -4.77
C GLN A 263 14.79 -21.41 -5.07
N LEU A 264 15.90 -21.87 -5.67
CA LEU A 264 17.01 -20.98 -6.08
C LEU A 264 16.55 -19.96 -7.13
N ALA A 265 15.75 -20.40 -8.10
CA ALA A 265 15.19 -19.53 -9.13
C ALA A 265 14.19 -18.50 -8.58
N LEU A 266 13.40 -18.87 -7.57
CA LEU A 266 12.53 -17.92 -6.85
C LEU A 266 13.35 -16.89 -6.07
N VAL A 267 14.44 -17.29 -5.42
CA VAL A 267 15.36 -16.36 -4.74
C VAL A 267 15.94 -15.35 -5.74
N ASP A 268 16.44 -15.82 -6.88
CA ASP A 268 17.00 -14.94 -7.91
C ASP A 268 15.95 -13.98 -8.48
N LEU A 269 14.72 -14.46 -8.69
CA LEU A 269 13.61 -13.63 -9.13
C LEU A 269 13.25 -12.53 -8.12
N LEU A 270 13.12 -12.88 -6.83
CA LEU A 270 12.82 -11.92 -5.76
C LEU A 270 13.95 -10.89 -5.58
N LYS A 271 15.20 -11.32 -5.74
CA LYS A 271 16.35 -10.40 -5.79
C LYS A 271 16.22 -9.40 -6.94
N GLY A 272 15.77 -9.85 -8.11
CA GLY A 272 15.46 -8.99 -9.26
C GLY A 272 14.32 -8.00 -9.00
N TRP A 273 13.45 -8.27 -8.03
CA TRP A 273 12.40 -7.34 -7.58
C TRP A 273 12.85 -6.39 -6.46
N ASN A 274 14.12 -6.44 -6.06
CA ASN A 274 14.65 -5.78 -4.86
C ASN A 274 14.03 -6.27 -3.53
N ALA A 275 13.36 -7.43 -3.53
CA ALA A 275 12.80 -8.03 -2.32
C ALA A 275 13.88 -8.86 -1.60
N GLN A 276 14.77 -8.22 -0.85
CA GLN A 276 15.84 -8.90 -0.11
C GLN A 276 15.39 -9.34 1.29
N PRO A 277 15.82 -10.51 1.79
CA PRO A 277 15.55 -10.93 3.16
C PRO A 277 16.51 -10.26 4.15
N VAL A 278 16.03 -10.00 5.37
CA VAL A 278 16.90 -9.70 6.54
C VAL A 278 17.25 -10.95 7.33
N ALA A 279 16.46 -12.02 7.15
CA ALA A 279 16.67 -13.31 7.78
C ALA A 279 16.14 -14.45 6.92
N VAL A 280 16.74 -15.62 7.05
CA VAL A 280 16.33 -16.84 6.37
C VAL A 280 16.25 -18.02 7.34
N ILE A 281 15.34 -18.94 7.07
CA ILE A 281 15.18 -20.21 7.78
C ILE A 281 14.74 -21.28 6.78
N GLY A 282 15.32 -22.47 6.85
CA GLY A 282 14.92 -23.61 6.03
C GLY A 282 14.35 -24.75 6.85
N HIS A 283 13.47 -25.54 6.25
CA HIS A 283 12.99 -26.80 6.80
C HIS A 283 13.66 -27.97 6.07
N SER A 284 14.48 -28.76 6.78
CA SER A 284 15.18 -29.90 6.20
C SER A 284 15.99 -29.52 4.94
N SER A 285 15.68 -30.09 3.75
CA SER A 285 16.32 -29.73 2.47
C SER A 285 16.13 -28.28 2.05
N GLY A 286 15.10 -27.59 2.57
CA GLY A 286 14.92 -26.16 2.35
C GLY A 286 16.12 -25.35 2.84
N GLU A 287 16.90 -25.87 3.81
CA GLU A 287 18.13 -25.21 4.26
C GLU A 287 19.18 -25.04 3.17
N ILE A 288 19.21 -25.92 2.17
CA ILE A 288 20.13 -25.78 1.03
C ILE A 288 19.84 -24.48 0.28
N ALA A 289 18.56 -24.21 0.01
CA ALA A 289 18.14 -22.97 -0.66
C ALA A 289 18.23 -21.74 0.28
N ALA A 290 18.00 -21.92 1.59
CA ALA A 290 18.22 -20.87 2.57
C ALA A 290 19.69 -20.43 2.61
N ALA A 291 20.63 -21.38 2.56
CA ALA A 291 22.06 -21.08 2.61
C ALA A 291 22.50 -20.34 1.33
N TYR A 292 21.93 -20.72 0.18
CA TYR A 292 22.12 -19.96 -1.06
C TYR A 292 21.59 -18.52 -0.95
N ALA A 293 20.36 -18.35 -0.43
CA ALA A 293 19.76 -17.02 -0.27
C ALA A 293 20.53 -16.13 0.71
N ALA A 294 21.20 -16.73 1.70
CA ALA A 294 22.10 -16.05 2.62
C ALA A 294 23.51 -15.81 2.07
N GLY A 295 23.81 -16.24 0.84
CA GLY A 295 25.15 -16.12 0.23
C GLY A 295 26.20 -17.08 0.78
N ALA A 296 25.82 -18.02 1.65
CA ALA A 296 26.75 -18.94 2.30
C ALA A 296 27.23 -20.08 1.38
N ILE A 297 26.47 -20.41 0.33
CA ILE A 297 26.87 -21.40 -0.68
C ILE A 297 26.51 -20.90 -2.09
N SER A 298 27.25 -21.35 -3.09
CA SER A 298 26.96 -21.05 -4.49
C SER A 298 25.78 -21.88 -5.03
N GLN A 299 25.22 -21.48 -6.18
CA GLN A 299 24.21 -22.29 -6.87
C GLN A 299 24.74 -23.69 -7.22
N SER A 300 26.02 -23.79 -7.60
CA SER A 300 26.70 -25.06 -7.87
C SER A 300 26.72 -25.96 -6.64
N ALA A 301 27.15 -25.43 -5.50
CA ALA A 301 27.17 -26.16 -4.23
C ALA A 301 25.75 -26.56 -3.78
N ALA A 302 24.77 -25.68 -3.91
CA ALA A 302 23.38 -25.99 -3.59
C ALA A 302 22.81 -27.14 -4.45
N MET A 303 23.07 -27.11 -5.76
CA MET A 303 22.65 -28.17 -6.67
C MET A 303 23.39 -29.48 -6.44
N SER A 304 24.70 -29.44 -6.14
CA SER A 304 25.50 -30.61 -5.76
C SER A 304 24.97 -31.28 -4.49
N ALA A 305 24.75 -30.50 -3.43
CA ALA A 305 24.16 -30.97 -2.17
C ALA A 305 22.81 -31.66 -2.42
N SER A 306 21.89 -30.99 -3.10
CA SER A 306 20.56 -31.54 -3.38
C SER A 306 20.59 -32.78 -4.29
N TYR A 307 21.43 -32.76 -5.35
CA TYR A 307 21.57 -33.87 -6.28
C TYR A 307 22.11 -35.12 -5.60
N HIS A 308 23.20 -35.02 -4.84
CA HIS A 308 23.76 -36.18 -4.15
C HIS A 308 22.84 -36.70 -3.03
N ARG A 309 22.16 -35.80 -2.32
CA ARG A 309 21.14 -36.13 -1.31
C ARG A 309 19.98 -36.95 -1.88
N SER A 310 19.61 -36.68 -3.14
CA SER A 310 18.48 -37.32 -3.82
C SER A 310 18.60 -38.84 -3.97
N PHE A 311 19.83 -39.38 -3.95
CA PHE A 311 20.09 -40.83 -4.09
C PHE A 311 20.04 -41.59 -2.77
N LEU A 312 20.18 -40.90 -1.64
CA LEU A 312 20.38 -41.52 -0.34
C LEU A 312 19.14 -42.25 0.15
N ALA A 313 17.95 -41.81 -0.25
CA ALA A 313 16.71 -42.50 0.06
C ALA A 313 16.68 -43.92 -0.52
N ASN A 314 17.07 -44.07 -1.79
CA ASN A 314 17.16 -45.38 -2.43
C ASN A 314 18.28 -46.22 -1.81
N LEU A 315 19.44 -45.61 -1.54
CA LEU A 315 20.56 -46.32 -0.91
C LEU A 315 20.20 -46.80 0.50
N ALA A 316 19.45 -46.02 1.27
CA ALA A 316 18.98 -46.40 2.59
C ALA A 316 18.06 -47.61 2.50
N LYS A 317 17.09 -47.63 1.58
CA LYS A 317 16.21 -48.79 1.34
C LYS A 317 16.99 -50.06 1.01
N GLN A 318 18.11 -49.94 0.29
CA GLN A 318 18.96 -51.09 -0.05
C GLN A 318 19.76 -51.62 1.13
N ARG A 319 20.00 -50.78 2.15
CA ARG A 319 20.79 -51.12 3.35
C ARG A 319 19.93 -51.45 4.58
N THR A 320 18.61 -51.35 4.48
CA THR A 320 17.69 -51.73 5.54
C THR A 320 16.88 -52.96 5.16
N THR A 321 16.54 -53.77 6.16
CA THR A 321 15.65 -54.92 6.01
C THR A 321 14.19 -54.56 6.21
N GLN A 322 13.92 -53.48 6.96
CA GLN A 322 12.60 -52.95 7.21
C GLN A 322 12.32 -51.74 6.30
N PRO A 323 11.07 -51.56 5.83
CA PRO A 323 10.67 -50.35 5.14
C PRO A 323 10.51 -49.19 6.15
N GLY A 324 11.13 -48.06 5.85
CA GLY A 324 11.01 -46.83 6.64
C GLY A 324 9.90 -45.92 6.13
N THR A 325 9.26 -45.18 7.03
CA THR A 325 8.26 -44.16 6.67
C THR A 325 8.25 -43.01 7.69
N MET A 326 7.35 -42.05 7.49
CA MET A 326 7.18 -40.90 8.38
C MET A 326 5.70 -40.61 8.64
N MET A 327 5.39 -40.02 9.78
CA MET A 327 4.03 -39.67 10.19
C MET A 327 4.00 -38.28 10.83
N ALA A 328 3.10 -37.42 10.36
CA ALA A 328 2.82 -36.15 11.02
C ALA A 328 1.90 -36.39 12.22
N VAL A 329 2.25 -35.81 13.37
CA VAL A 329 1.54 -35.98 14.64
C VAL A 329 1.19 -34.60 15.21
N GLY A 330 -0.05 -34.46 15.69
CA GLY A 330 -0.56 -33.23 16.32
C GLY A 330 -0.13 -33.09 17.79
N LEU A 331 1.15 -33.34 18.07
CA LEU A 331 1.75 -33.24 19.40
C LEU A 331 3.05 -32.45 19.34
N GLY A 332 3.35 -31.74 20.43
CA GLY A 332 4.68 -31.19 20.67
C GLY A 332 5.73 -32.27 20.91
N GLN A 333 7.01 -31.89 20.88
CA GLN A 333 8.14 -32.82 20.99
C GLN A 333 8.06 -33.72 22.24
N SER A 334 7.92 -33.14 23.42
CA SER A 334 7.94 -33.90 24.69
C SER A 334 6.77 -34.89 24.80
N ASP A 335 5.58 -34.51 24.33
CA ASP A 335 4.43 -35.40 24.33
C ASP A 335 4.62 -36.53 23.32
N ALA A 336 5.12 -36.24 22.12
CA ALA A 336 5.41 -37.27 21.12
C ALA A 336 6.46 -38.28 21.61
N GLU A 337 7.53 -37.81 22.26
CA GLU A 337 8.54 -38.66 22.89
C GLU A 337 7.94 -39.55 23.98
N ARG A 338 7.00 -39.02 24.78
CA ARG A 338 6.27 -39.80 25.79
C ARG A 338 5.44 -40.92 25.16
N TYR A 339 4.79 -40.68 24.02
CA TYR A 339 4.06 -41.73 23.30
C TYR A 339 4.99 -42.79 22.71
N ILE A 340 6.12 -42.37 22.14
CA ILE A 340 7.14 -43.31 21.64
C ILE A 340 7.63 -44.22 22.78
N GLY A 341 7.89 -43.66 23.96
CA GLY A 341 8.35 -44.42 25.13
C GLY A 341 7.31 -45.37 25.76
N LYS A 342 6.03 -45.31 25.36
CA LYS A 342 5.00 -46.28 25.77
C LYS A 342 5.07 -47.58 24.95
N LEU A 343 5.75 -47.56 23.81
CA LEU A 343 5.85 -48.71 22.93
C LEU A 343 7.07 -49.54 23.29
N ASP A 344 6.94 -50.86 23.24
CA ASP A 344 8.07 -51.78 23.33
C ASP A 344 8.87 -51.84 22.02
N THR A 345 8.43 -51.14 20.97
CA THR A 345 9.05 -51.14 19.64
C THR A 345 10.17 -50.11 19.54
N CYS A 346 11.33 -50.56 19.07
CA CYS A 346 12.47 -49.70 18.74
C CYS A 346 12.33 -49.09 17.34
N GLY A 347 13.15 -48.08 17.04
CA GLY A 347 13.31 -47.55 15.68
C GLY A 347 12.52 -46.29 15.36
N LEU A 348 11.76 -45.73 16.31
CA LEU A 348 11.08 -44.44 16.17
C LEU A 348 11.91 -43.28 16.69
N THR A 349 11.86 -42.14 16.01
CA THR A 349 12.44 -40.89 16.48
C THR A 349 11.65 -39.68 16.01
N VAL A 350 11.68 -38.59 16.80
CA VAL A 350 11.14 -37.30 16.38
C VAL A 350 12.08 -36.72 15.31
N ALA A 351 11.65 -36.77 14.06
CA ALA A 351 12.41 -36.28 12.91
C ALA A 351 12.28 -34.77 12.72
N CYS A 352 11.10 -34.21 12.96
CA CYS A 352 10.84 -32.78 12.78
C CYS A 352 10.01 -32.23 13.94
N VAL A 353 10.44 -31.12 14.50
CA VAL A 353 9.67 -30.28 15.42
C VAL A 353 9.17 -29.07 14.62
N ASN A 354 8.01 -29.23 13.97
CA ASN A 354 7.47 -28.25 13.03
C ASN A 354 6.85 -27.05 13.76
N SER A 355 6.19 -27.28 14.89
CA SER A 355 5.62 -26.23 15.74
C SER A 355 5.53 -26.73 17.19
N PRO A 356 5.14 -25.87 18.16
CA PRO A 356 4.95 -26.31 19.56
C PRO A 356 3.92 -27.43 19.74
N SER A 357 3.04 -27.65 18.76
CA SER A 357 1.98 -28.66 18.79
C SER A 357 1.96 -29.57 17.56
N SER A 358 3.04 -29.58 16.76
CA SER A 358 3.14 -30.43 15.57
C SER A 358 4.55 -30.96 15.37
N THR A 359 4.65 -32.28 15.30
CA THR A 359 5.89 -33.00 15.06
C THR A 359 5.75 -33.97 13.89
N THR A 360 6.87 -34.44 13.37
CA THR A 360 6.92 -35.55 12.40
C THR A 360 7.80 -36.63 12.97
N ILE A 361 7.25 -37.84 13.08
CA ILE A 361 7.94 -39.02 13.57
C ILE A 361 8.44 -39.82 12.38
N SER A 362 9.65 -40.36 12.48
CA SER A 362 10.26 -41.20 11.46
C SER A 362 10.71 -42.52 12.07
N GLY A 363 10.69 -43.58 11.27
CA GLY A 363 11.17 -44.90 11.71
C GLY A 363 10.63 -46.04 10.85
N ASP A 364 10.66 -47.23 11.42
CA ASP A 364 10.15 -48.46 10.80
C ASP A 364 8.63 -48.35 10.57
N ALA A 365 8.16 -48.82 9.41
CA ALA A 365 6.75 -48.73 9.03
C ALA A 365 5.83 -49.49 10.01
N SER A 366 6.28 -50.63 10.53
CA SER A 366 5.56 -51.38 11.57
C SER A 366 5.43 -50.56 12.86
N ALA A 367 6.54 -50.01 13.36
CA ALA A 367 6.54 -49.19 14.57
C ALA A 367 5.70 -47.91 14.40
N ILE A 368 5.71 -47.29 13.21
CA ILE A 368 4.82 -46.15 12.90
C ILE A 368 3.35 -46.58 12.95
N SER A 369 3.01 -47.77 12.45
CA SER A 369 1.65 -48.32 12.50
C SER A 369 1.19 -48.58 13.94
N ASP A 370 2.08 -49.11 14.79
CA ASP A 370 1.80 -49.35 16.21
C ASP A 370 1.58 -48.03 16.94
N LEU A 371 2.46 -47.05 16.72
CA LEU A 371 2.31 -45.70 17.29
C LEU A 371 1.01 -45.05 16.82
N LYS A 372 0.66 -45.17 15.54
CA LYS A 372 -0.58 -44.62 14.99
C LYS A 372 -1.79 -45.21 15.70
N SER A 373 -1.80 -46.52 15.95
CA SER A 373 -2.91 -47.20 16.63
C SER A 373 -3.12 -46.66 18.06
N VAL A 374 -2.03 -46.41 18.78
CA VAL A 374 -2.08 -45.80 20.12
C VAL A 374 -2.58 -44.35 20.06
N LEU A 375 -2.08 -43.56 19.11
CA LEU A 375 -2.50 -42.16 18.93
C LEU A 375 -3.97 -42.04 18.53
N ASP A 376 -4.44 -42.90 17.61
CA ASP A 376 -5.83 -42.94 17.17
C ASP A 376 -6.77 -43.31 18.33
N ALA A 377 -6.36 -44.26 19.19
CA ALA A 377 -7.12 -44.65 20.38
C ALA A 377 -7.29 -43.49 21.38
N ASP A 378 -6.27 -42.64 21.49
CA ASP A 378 -6.27 -41.45 22.35
C ASP A 378 -6.85 -40.19 21.65
N GLY A 379 -7.37 -40.33 20.42
CA GLY A 379 -7.98 -39.24 19.65
C GLY A 379 -6.98 -38.17 19.15
N VAL A 380 -5.70 -38.50 19.10
CA VAL A 380 -4.64 -37.59 18.66
C VAL A 380 -4.51 -37.63 17.14
N PHE A 381 -4.40 -36.46 16.51
CA PHE A 381 -4.17 -36.38 15.06
C PHE A 381 -2.85 -37.07 14.66
N ALA A 382 -2.94 -38.08 13.80
CA ALA A 382 -1.81 -38.80 13.26
C ALA A 382 -2.05 -39.15 11.77
N ARG A 383 -1.21 -38.62 10.87
CA ARG A 383 -1.31 -38.85 9.42
C ARG A 383 0.01 -39.36 8.87
N GLN A 384 0.03 -40.59 8.39
CA GLN A 384 1.18 -41.13 7.67
C GLN A 384 1.44 -40.31 6.40
N LEU A 385 2.71 -39.96 6.18
CA LEU A 385 3.13 -39.18 5.02
C LEU A 385 3.36 -40.11 3.84
N ASN A 386 3.12 -39.62 2.63
CA ASN A 386 3.41 -40.34 1.39
C ASN A 386 4.93 -40.29 1.08
N VAL A 387 5.71 -40.89 1.96
CA VAL A 387 7.16 -41.06 1.85
C VAL A 387 7.53 -42.47 2.25
N ASP A 388 8.38 -43.08 1.46
CA ASP A 388 8.83 -44.48 1.61
C ASP A 388 10.26 -44.55 2.20
N THR A 389 10.67 -43.50 2.91
CA THR A 389 11.98 -43.40 3.57
C THR A 389 11.84 -42.62 4.87
N ALA A 390 12.47 -43.10 5.94
CA ALA A 390 12.53 -42.43 7.23
C ALA A 390 13.70 -41.42 7.28
N TYR A 391 13.48 -40.19 6.81
CA TYR A 391 14.48 -39.10 6.93
C TYR A 391 14.68 -38.67 8.39
N HIS A 392 15.84 -38.05 8.69
CA HIS A 392 16.19 -37.57 10.05
C HIS A 392 16.13 -38.67 11.11
N SER A 393 16.64 -39.84 10.72
CA SER A 393 16.54 -41.07 11.52
C SER A 393 17.80 -41.92 11.39
N HIS A 394 17.78 -43.06 12.07
CA HIS A 394 18.83 -44.08 11.95
C HIS A 394 19.00 -44.61 10.52
N TYR A 395 17.97 -44.55 9.65
CA TYR A 395 18.10 -44.89 8.23
C TYR A 395 19.10 -43.99 7.51
N MET A 396 19.09 -42.68 7.81
CA MET A 396 20.01 -41.74 7.18
C MET A 396 21.43 -41.86 7.72
N LYS A 397 21.61 -42.32 8.97
CA LYS A 397 22.95 -42.62 9.53
C LYS A 397 23.67 -43.74 8.78
N LEU A 398 22.93 -44.69 8.19
CA LEU A 398 23.52 -45.79 7.41
C LEU A 398 24.12 -45.34 6.08
N VAL A 399 23.71 -44.18 5.59
CA VAL A 399 24.10 -43.63 4.27
C VAL A 399 24.79 -42.27 4.40
N SER A 400 25.01 -41.78 5.62
CA SER A 400 25.70 -40.52 5.85
C SER A 400 27.17 -40.52 5.41
N PRO A 401 27.95 -41.64 5.52
CA PRO A 401 29.30 -41.66 4.97
C PRO A 401 29.32 -41.45 3.45
N ASP A 402 28.40 -42.10 2.71
CA ASP A 402 28.32 -41.93 1.25
C ASP A 402 27.98 -40.50 0.85
N TYR A 403 27.17 -39.81 1.66
CA TYR A 403 26.86 -38.41 1.41
C TYR A 403 28.05 -37.51 1.72
N LEU A 404 28.76 -37.79 2.81
CA LEU A 404 29.98 -37.06 3.18
C LEU A 404 31.01 -37.14 2.05
N ASP A 405 31.29 -38.34 1.55
CA ASP A 405 32.25 -38.60 0.48
C ASP A 405 31.84 -37.91 -0.83
N ARG A 406 30.54 -37.94 -1.18
CA ARG A 406 30.02 -37.28 -2.38
C ARG A 406 30.04 -35.76 -2.31
N LEU A 407 30.10 -35.19 -1.10
CA LEU A 407 30.20 -33.76 -0.88
C LEU A 407 31.63 -33.31 -0.60
N GLU A 408 32.64 -34.16 -0.80
CA GLU A 408 34.03 -33.74 -0.65
C GLU A 408 34.33 -32.55 -1.57
N GLY A 409 34.98 -31.52 -1.03
CA GLY A 409 35.31 -30.30 -1.79
C GLY A 409 34.13 -29.36 -2.05
N LEU A 410 32.96 -29.57 -1.43
CA LEU A 410 31.83 -28.64 -1.55
C LEU A 410 32.23 -27.23 -1.09
N GLU A 411 32.13 -26.28 -2.00
CA GLU A 411 32.42 -24.87 -1.70
C GLU A 411 31.39 -24.29 -0.73
N ALA A 412 31.87 -23.75 0.38
CA ALA A 412 31.06 -23.08 1.38
C ALA A 412 31.79 -21.84 1.90
N GLY A 413 31.04 -20.76 2.11
CA GLY A 413 31.50 -19.51 2.69
C GLY A 413 30.80 -19.17 4.00
N SER A 414 30.91 -17.90 4.38
CA SER A 414 30.12 -17.29 5.46
C SER A 414 28.85 -16.65 4.89
N VAL A 415 27.85 -16.52 5.75
CA VAL A 415 26.62 -15.77 5.47
C VAL A 415 26.94 -14.30 5.16
N ASP A 416 26.20 -13.69 4.23
CA ASP A 416 26.21 -12.25 3.98
C ASP A 416 25.93 -11.49 5.28
N PRO A 417 26.77 -10.54 5.72
CA PRO A 417 26.59 -9.82 6.98
C PRO A 417 25.25 -9.07 7.12
N SER A 418 24.54 -8.81 6.02
CA SER A 418 23.22 -8.18 6.00
C SER A 418 22.06 -9.16 6.24
N ILE A 419 22.31 -10.47 6.23
CA ILE A 419 21.31 -11.53 6.34
C ILE A 419 21.59 -12.38 7.57
N ARG A 420 20.55 -12.74 8.31
CA ARG A 420 20.64 -13.62 9.47
C ARG A 420 20.14 -15.01 9.14
N TYR A 421 20.99 -16.03 9.28
CA TYR A 421 20.64 -17.41 8.99
C TYR A 421 20.27 -18.17 10.26
N PHE A 422 19.05 -18.69 10.34
CA PHE A 422 18.58 -19.52 11.45
C PHE A 422 18.55 -20.99 11.03
N SER A 423 19.44 -21.79 11.60
CA SER A 423 19.55 -23.22 11.33
C SER A 423 18.46 -23.99 12.06
N SER A 424 17.69 -24.79 11.32
CA SER A 424 16.79 -25.79 11.89
C SER A 424 17.55 -27.05 12.34
N VAL A 425 18.82 -27.24 11.98
CA VAL A 425 19.66 -28.31 12.53
C VAL A 425 20.00 -28.04 14.00
N THR A 426 20.36 -26.79 14.33
CA THR A 426 20.80 -26.40 15.69
C THR A 426 19.74 -25.65 16.48
N GLY A 427 18.69 -25.16 15.83
CA GLY A 427 17.68 -24.27 16.42
C GLY A 427 18.18 -22.86 16.72
N LYS A 428 19.35 -22.45 16.17
CA LYS A 428 20.06 -21.20 16.50
C LYS A 428 20.54 -20.48 15.24
N GLU A 429 20.92 -19.21 15.41
CA GLU A 429 21.61 -18.45 14.37
C GLU A 429 22.98 -19.08 14.06
N LYS A 430 23.36 -19.10 12.77
CA LYS A 430 24.62 -19.67 12.27
C LYS A 430 25.23 -18.72 11.23
N LEU A 431 26.53 -18.46 11.35
CA LEU A 431 27.24 -17.52 10.47
C LEU A 431 28.12 -18.22 9.42
N GLU A 432 28.66 -19.39 9.72
CA GLU A 432 29.64 -20.09 8.90
C GLU A 432 29.57 -21.61 9.08
N GLY A 433 30.39 -22.34 8.31
CA GLY A 433 30.52 -23.80 8.42
C GLY A 433 29.39 -24.55 7.73
N PHE A 434 29.09 -24.20 6.48
CA PHE A 434 28.11 -24.85 5.59
C PHE A 434 28.76 -25.93 4.69
N GLY A 435 29.81 -26.58 5.19
CA GLY A 435 30.51 -27.66 4.49
C GLY A 435 29.80 -29.00 4.57
N SER A 436 30.46 -30.05 4.04
CA SER A 436 29.92 -31.41 3.90
C SER A 436 29.37 -32.00 5.20
N SER A 437 30.08 -31.80 6.32
CA SER A 437 29.64 -32.27 7.65
C SER A 437 28.31 -31.67 8.08
N TYR A 438 28.07 -30.39 7.79
CA TYR A 438 26.81 -29.72 8.11
C TYR A 438 25.63 -30.32 7.31
N TRP A 439 25.85 -30.63 6.03
CA TRP A 439 24.79 -31.22 5.21
C TRP A 439 24.48 -32.66 5.62
N VAL A 440 25.48 -33.41 6.10
CA VAL A 440 25.27 -34.70 6.75
C VAL A 440 24.45 -34.54 8.03
N ASP A 441 24.79 -33.58 8.88
CA ASP A 441 24.03 -33.29 10.10
C ASP A 441 22.59 -32.87 9.76
N ASN A 442 22.37 -32.07 8.72
CA ASN A 442 21.05 -31.68 8.22
C ASN A 442 20.20 -32.87 7.73
N LEU A 443 20.82 -33.94 7.25
CA LEU A 443 20.13 -35.14 6.77
C LEU A 443 19.75 -36.08 7.92
N VAL A 444 20.57 -36.12 8.97
CA VAL A 444 20.51 -37.12 10.04
C VAL A 444 19.81 -36.58 11.30
N SER A 445 20.05 -35.32 11.64
CA SER A 445 19.60 -34.71 12.89
C SER A 445 18.12 -34.29 12.82
N PRO A 446 17.43 -34.19 13.97
CA PRO A 446 16.07 -33.68 13.98
C PRO A 446 15.99 -32.23 13.48
N VAL A 447 14.93 -31.91 12.74
CA VAL A 447 14.63 -30.57 12.23
C VAL A 447 13.93 -29.74 13.31
N LEU A 448 14.66 -28.86 13.98
CA LEU A 448 14.21 -27.94 15.04
C LEU A 448 13.60 -26.65 14.47
N PHE A 449 12.70 -26.75 13.49
CA PHE A 449 12.12 -25.59 12.80
C PHE A 449 11.38 -24.63 13.74
N SER A 450 10.58 -25.17 14.66
CA SER A 450 9.86 -24.39 15.68
C SER A 450 10.82 -23.53 16.51
N ALA A 451 11.92 -24.11 16.99
CA ALA A 451 12.90 -23.40 17.81
C ALA A 451 13.62 -22.30 17.02
N ALA A 452 14.05 -22.61 15.79
CA ALA A 452 14.69 -21.65 14.91
C ALA A 452 13.76 -20.46 14.56
N LEU A 453 12.48 -20.72 14.28
CA LEU A 453 11.50 -19.67 14.00
C LEU A 453 11.19 -18.82 15.24
N GLN A 454 11.07 -19.44 16.41
CA GLN A 454 10.90 -18.71 17.67
C GLN A 454 12.09 -17.79 17.94
N ARG A 455 13.32 -18.29 17.73
CA ARG A 455 14.52 -17.49 17.90
C ARG A 455 14.57 -16.31 16.93
N LEU A 456 14.24 -16.55 15.65
CA LEU A 456 14.13 -15.51 14.63
C LEU A 456 13.14 -14.43 15.06
N CYS A 457 11.93 -14.81 15.46
CA CYS A 457 10.90 -13.85 15.86
C CYS A 457 11.35 -13.02 17.07
N GLN A 458 12.02 -13.63 18.06
CA GLN A 458 12.53 -12.91 19.24
C GLN A 458 13.57 -11.85 18.86
N GLU A 459 14.51 -12.20 17.99
CA GLU A 459 15.65 -11.34 17.66
C GLU A 459 15.37 -10.31 16.55
N VAL A 460 14.28 -10.47 15.78
CA VAL A 460 13.85 -9.52 14.73
C VAL A 460 12.56 -8.75 15.13
N SER A 461 12.08 -8.93 16.36
CA SER A 461 10.74 -8.55 16.89
C SER A 461 10.31 -7.08 16.78
N HIS A 462 11.20 -6.15 16.45
CA HIS A 462 10.91 -4.71 16.52
C HIS A 462 10.29 -4.12 15.24
N THR A 463 10.14 -4.91 14.17
CA THR A 463 9.61 -4.44 12.87
C THR A 463 8.56 -5.43 12.37
N PRO A 464 7.46 -4.97 11.74
CA PRO A 464 6.53 -5.86 11.05
C PRO A 464 7.27 -6.74 10.02
N LEU A 465 6.95 -8.04 9.97
CA LEU A 465 7.65 -8.98 9.09
C LEU A 465 6.75 -9.52 7.98
N ASN A 466 7.27 -9.58 6.77
CA ASN A 466 6.75 -10.41 5.70
C ASN A 466 7.46 -11.78 5.78
N LEU A 467 6.73 -12.82 6.17
CA LEU A 467 7.21 -14.19 6.16
C LEU A 467 6.92 -14.82 4.79
N ILE A 468 7.93 -14.81 3.92
CA ILE A 468 7.79 -15.24 2.53
C ILE A 468 8.22 -16.70 2.43
N GLU A 469 7.26 -17.59 2.15
CA GLU A 469 7.54 -19.01 1.96
C GLU A 469 8.03 -19.26 0.52
N ILE A 470 9.32 -19.59 0.41
CA ILE A 470 10.00 -19.92 -0.84
C ILE A 470 9.91 -21.43 -1.05
N GLY A 471 9.16 -21.84 -2.06
CA GLY A 471 8.90 -23.25 -2.28
C GLY A 471 7.92 -23.50 -3.42
N PRO A 472 7.75 -24.78 -3.82
CA PRO A 472 6.78 -25.16 -4.84
C PRO A 472 5.34 -25.19 -4.33
N HIS A 473 5.11 -25.07 -3.02
CA HIS A 473 3.79 -25.01 -2.39
C HIS A 473 3.87 -24.45 -0.96
N THR A 474 2.72 -24.07 -0.39
CA THR A 474 2.56 -23.57 0.99
C THR A 474 2.53 -24.70 2.04
N ALA A 475 3.65 -25.39 2.26
CA ALA A 475 3.73 -26.52 3.19
C ALA A 475 3.86 -26.11 4.67
N LEU A 476 4.38 -24.91 4.96
CA LEU A 476 4.75 -24.47 6.31
C LEU A 476 3.76 -23.48 6.94
N SER A 477 2.68 -23.12 6.23
CA SER A 477 1.71 -22.11 6.72
C SER A 477 1.03 -22.49 8.03
N GLY A 478 0.69 -23.77 8.19
CA GLY A 478 0.14 -24.31 9.44
C GLY A 478 1.14 -24.22 10.61
N PRO A 479 2.32 -24.87 10.50
CA PRO A 479 3.35 -24.80 11.52
C PRO A 479 3.81 -23.39 11.89
N VAL A 480 3.96 -22.49 10.91
CA VAL A 480 4.33 -21.09 11.15
C VAL A 480 3.23 -20.38 11.95
N ARG A 481 1.96 -20.53 11.56
CA ARG A 481 0.83 -19.94 12.30
C ARG A 481 0.76 -20.43 13.74
N GLN A 482 0.93 -21.73 13.98
CA GLN A 482 0.95 -22.31 15.33
C GLN A 482 2.11 -21.75 16.17
N THR A 483 3.28 -21.60 15.57
CA THR A 483 4.46 -21.03 16.25
C THR A 483 4.24 -19.56 16.59
N LEU A 484 3.73 -18.75 15.66
CA LEU A 484 3.46 -17.32 15.90
C LEU A 484 2.37 -17.10 16.96
N ALA A 485 1.31 -17.93 16.96
CA ALA A 485 0.28 -17.89 17.98
C ALA A 485 0.84 -18.17 19.38
N SER A 486 1.80 -19.10 19.50
CA SER A 486 2.48 -19.39 20.77
C SER A 486 3.30 -18.23 21.32
N LEU A 487 3.75 -17.34 20.43
CA LEU A 487 4.52 -16.13 20.77
C LEU A 487 3.63 -14.91 21.02
N GLN A 488 2.30 -15.04 20.93
CA GLN A 488 1.35 -13.94 21.01
C GLN A 488 1.66 -12.80 20.03
N ALA A 489 2.14 -13.16 18.83
CA ALA A 489 2.71 -12.24 17.87
C ALA A 489 1.69 -11.77 16.80
N ASP A 490 0.39 -11.79 17.12
CA ASP A 490 -0.69 -11.51 16.18
C ASP A 490 -0.61 -10.08 15.62
N GLY A 491 -0.73 -9.95 14.29
CA GLY A 491 -0.73 -8.66 13.59
C GLY A 491 0.66 -8.06 13.30
N LEU A 492 1.74 -8.68 13.78
CA LEU A 492 3.12 -8.25 13.48
C LEU A 492 3.73 -8.93 12.24
N TYR A 493 3.04 -9.94 11.69
CA TYR A 493 3.56 -10.78 10.61
C TYR A 493 2.53 -10.96 9.51
N THR A 494 2.99 -10.96 8.26
CA THR A 494 2.18 -11.33 7.08
C THR A 494 2.80 -12.57 6.44
N TYR A 495 2.03 -13.64 6.31
CA TYR A 495 2.48 -14.86 5.65
C TYR A 495 2.22 -14.80 4.14
N ILE A 496 3.24 -15.08 3.32
CA ILE A 496 3.18 -14.88 1.88
C ILE A 496 3.78 -16.09 1.17
N PRO A 497 2.97 -16.98 0.57
CA PRO A 497 3.50 -18.04 -0.28
C PRO A 497 3.97 -17.49 -1.63
N THR A 498 5.03 -18.08 -2.19
CA THR A 498 5.51 -17.77 -3.54
C THR A 498 4.77 -18.54 -4.62
N LEU A 499 4.60 -19.85 -4.43
CA LEU A 499 3.85 -20.73 -5.33
C LEU A 499 2.79 -21.52 -4.55
N VAL A 500 1.65 -21.78 -5.20
CA VAL A 500 0.57 -22.61 -4.68
C VAL A 500 0.27 -23.72 -5.68
N ARG A 501 0.06 -24.94 -5.18
CA ARG A 501 -0.16 -26.13 -6.00
C ARG A 501 -1.50 -25.99 -6.71
N GLY A 502 -1.51 -26.23 -8.02
CA GLY A 502 -2.71 -26.14 -8.84
C GLY A 502 -3.03 -24.72 -9.32
N GLU A 503 -2.32 -23.69 -8.85
CA GLU A 503 -2.45 -22.32 -9.33
C GLU A 503 -1.43 -22.01 -10.43
N SER A 504 -1.70 -20.96 -11.21
CA SER A 504 -0.71 -20.45 -12.16
C SER A 504 0.46 -19.79 -11.41
N GLY A 505 1.68 -20.24 -11.68
CA GLY A 505 2.88 -19.66 -11.03
C GLY A 505 3.03 -18.15 -11.27
N ILE A 506 2.57 -17.64 -12.42
CA ILE A 506 2.54 -16.19 -12.71
C ILE A 506 1.60 -15.47 -11.75
N GLU A 507 0.38 -15.98 -11.56
CA GLU A 507 -0.60 -15.39 -10.65
C GLU A 507 -0.18 -15.48 -9.20
N SER A 508 0.33 -16.64 -8.75
CA SER A 508 0.84 -16.79 -7.37
C SER A 508 1.94 -15.77 -7.06
N LEU A 509 2.88 -15.55 -8.00
CA LEU A 509 3.95 -14.57 -7.83
C LEU A 509 3.48 -13.11 -7.96
N MET A 510 2.53 -12.82 -8.84
CA MET A 510 1.88 -11.50 -8.85
C MET A 510 1.16 -11.23 -7.52
N ASN A 511 0.52 -12.25 -6.93
CA ASN A 511 -0.07 -12.17 -5.61
C ASN A 511 0.98 -11.92 -4.52
N THR A 512 2.13 -12.62 -4.57
CA THR A 512 3.29 -12.35 -3.68
C THR A 512 3.70 -10.88 -3.77
N GLY A 513 3.95 -10.36 -4.97
CA GLY A 513 4.35 -8.97 -5.18
C GLY A 513 3.26 -7.95 -4.79
N SER A 514 1.99 -8.29 -5.00
CA SER A 514 0.82 -7.51 -4.58
C SER A 514 0.73 -7.40 -3.05
N ILE A 515 0.97 -8.48 -2.31
CA ILE A 515 1.01 -8.45 -0.84
C ILE A 515 2.21 -7.65 -0.36
N LEU A 516 3.40 -7.86 -0.91
CA LEU A 516 4.62 -7.12 -0.57
C LEU A 516 4.50 -5.61 -0.84
N PHE A 517 3.87 -5.23 -1.95
CA PHE A 517 3.57 -3.84 -2.25
C PHE A 517 2.68 -3.24 -1.17
N ARG A 518 1.56 -3.90 -0.83
CA ARG A 518 0.61 -3.40 0.17
C ARG A 518 1.21 -3.35 1.57
N SER A 519 2.10 -4.29 1.92
CA SER A 519 2.75 -4.33 3.24
C SER A 519 3.87 -3.31 3.43
N GLY A 520 4.23 -2.56 2.38
CA GLY A 520 5.22 -1.48 2.49
C GLY A 520 6.62 -1.84 2.03
N SER A 521 6.85 -3.07 1.53
CA SER A 521 8.17 -3.55 1.14
C SER A 521 8.79 -2.67 0.05
N ASP A 522 10.12 -2.51 0.08
CA ASP A 522 10.88 -1.75 -0.90
C ASP A 522 11.07 -2.57 -2.19
N LEU A 523 9.99 -2.61 -2.97
CA LEU A 523 9.82 -3.51 -4.10
C LEU A 523 9.83 -2.75 -5.43
N ASP A 524 10.58 -3.27 -6.40
CA ASP A 524 10.36 -2.94 -7.81
C ASP A 524 9.07 -3.62 -8.31
N ILE A 525 7.97 -2.93 -8.08
CA ILE A 525 6.64 -3.36 -8.49
C ILE A 525 6.48 -3.42 -10.03
N GLY A 526 7.31 -2.70 -10.78
CA GLY A 526 7.34 -2.80 -12.24
C GLY A 526 7.92 -4.15 -12.69
N ALA A 527 8.97 -4.62 -12.01
CA ALA A 527 9.53 -5.96 -12.24
C ALA A 527 8.50 -7.07 -11.96
N VAL A 528 7.65 -6.92 -10.92
CA VAL A 528 6.53 -7.85 -10.67
C VAL A 528 5.52 -7.80 -11.81
N ALA A 529 5.10 -6.59 -12.23
CA ALA A 529 4.11 -6.42 -13.29
C ALA A 529 4.58 -7.00 -14.63
N SER A 530 5.90 -7.01 -14.88
CA SER A 530 6.49 -7.58 -16.08
C SER A 530 6.27 -9.09 -16.26
N LEU A 531 5.94 -9.82 -15.18
CA LEU A 531 5.63 -11.26 -15.26
C LEU A 531 4.47 -11.60 -16.20
N GLY A 532 3.53 -10.67 -16.36
CA GLY A 532 2.34 -10.89 -17.18
C GLY A 532 2.45 -10.32 -18.60
N ILE A 533 3.42 -9.46 -18.88
CA ILE A 533 3.51 -8.77 -20.16
C ILE A 533 3.80 -9.80 -21.26
N SER A 534 2.82 -10.01 -22.13
CA SER A 534 2.90 -11.03 -23.18
C SER A 534 3.33 -10.46 -24.54
N SER A 535 3.31 -9.13 -24.68
CA SER A 535 3.55 -8.47 -25.97
C SER A 535 5.04 -8.37 -26.31
N SER A 536 5.35 -8.59 -27.59
CA SER A 536 6.66 -8.31 -28.20
C SER A 536 6.98 -6.81 -28.26
N SER A 537 5.97 -5.94 -28.10
CA SER A 537 6.13 -4.49 -28.11
C SER A 537 6.15 -3.91 -26.69
N PRO A 538 7.09 -2.99 -26.38
CA PRO A 538 7.18 -2.41 -25.04
C PRO A 538 5.91 -1.62 -24.66
N PRO A 539 5.52 -1.62 -23.37
CA PRO A 539 4.40 -0.83 -22.88
C PRO A 539 4.66 0.68 -23.04
N ALA A 540 3.62 1.43 -23.40
CA ALA A 540 3.61 2.87 -23.54
C ALA A 540 3.03 3.55 -22.29
N ILE A 541 3.36 4.84 -22.11
CA ILE A 541 2.87 5.63 -20.97
C ILE A 541 1.53 6.27 -21.31
N LEU A 542 0.51 6.01 -20.50
CA LEU A 542 -0.78 6.70 -20.58
C LEU A 542 -0.67 8.11 -19.98
N ARG A 543 -1.07 9.11 -20.77
CA ARG A 543 -0.90 10.55 -20.42
C ARG A 543 -2.17 11.21 -19.88
N ASP A 544 -3.30 10.53 -20.00
CA ASP A 544 -4.65 11.05 -19.73
C ASP A 544 -5.32 10.40 -18.51
N LEU A 545 -4.59 9.58 -17.75
CA LEU A 545 -5.07 8.99 -16.50
C LEU A 545 -5.50 10.07 -15.49
N PRO A 546 -6.49 9.78 -14.61
CA PRO A 546 -6.92 10.70 -13.57
C PRO A 546 -5.78 11.26 -12.72
N THR A 547 -5.90 12.53 -12.35
CA THR A 547 -4.96 13.20 -11.44
C THR A 547 -5.14 12.72 -10.00
N TYR A 548 -4.15 12.99 -9.14
CA TYR A 548 -4.22 12.65 -7.72
C TYR A 548 -5.44 13.31 -7.03
N HIS A 549 -6.22 12.51 -6.30
CA HIS A 549 -7.39 13.00 -5.57
C HIS A 549 -6.99 13.62 -4.21
N TRP A 550 -6.95 14.95 -4.16
CA TRP A 550 -6.61 15.70 -2.94
C TRP A 550 -7.73 15.63 -1.91
N ASN A 551 -7.35 15.44 -0.63
CA ASN A 551 -8.30 15.45 0.48
C ASN A 551 -8.47 16.89 1.01
N TYR A 552 -9.59 17.54 0.64
CA TYR A 552 -9.94 18.90 1.07
C TYR A 552 -10.90 18.95 2.26
N THR A 553 -11.09 17.84 2.98
CA THR A 553 -11.99 17.80 4.16
C THR A 553 -11.53 18.70 5.31
N THR A 554 -10.24 19.01 5.39
CA THR A 554 -9.67 19.94 6.37
C THR A 554 -9.18 21.21 5.67
N THR A 555 -9.62 22.38 6.15
CA THR A 555 -9.15 23.67 5.63
C THR A 555 -7.94 24.14 6.42
N PHE A 556 -6.79 24.25 5.75
CA PHE A 556 -5.53 24.76 6.35
C PHE A 556 -5.30 26.26 6.11
N TRP A 557 -6.32 26.98 5.64
CA TRP A 557 -6.26 28.40 5.37
C TRP A 557 -6.75 29.22 6.55
N THR A 558 -5.87 30.07 7.09
CA THR A 558 -6.22 31.08 8.08
C THR A 558 -6.19 32.46 7.44
N GLU A 559 -7.37 33.07 7.29
CA GLU A 559 -7.46 34.45 6.82
C GLU A 559 -7.56 35.41 8.01
N SER A 560 -6.73 36.45 8.01
CA SER A 560 -6.80 37.49 9.04
C SER A 560 -8.08 38.31 8.93
N ARG A 561 -8.60 38.80 10.07
CA ARG A 561 -9.75 39.72 10.10
C ARG A 561 -9.55 40.91 9.15
N LEU A 562 -8.35 41.48 9.12
CA LEU A 562 -8.02 42.65 8.28
C LEU A 562 -8.13 42.34 6.79
N SER A 563 -7.62 41.19 6.34
CA SER A 563 -7.75 40.74 4.95
C SER A 563 -9.22 40.55 4.58
N ARG A 564 -9.97 39.84 5.43
CA ARG A 564 -11.38 39.56 5.21
C ARG A 564 -12.19 40.84 5.11
N GLU A 565 -12.05 41.77 6.06
CA GLU A 565 -12.76 43.05 6.06
C GLU A 565 -12.35 43.96 4.89
N HIS A 566 -11.12 43.85 4.39
CA HIS A 566 -10.68 44.60 3.21
C HIS A 566 -11.29 44.05 1.91
N ARG A 567 -11.32 42.73 1.74
CA ARG A 567 -11.90 42.09 0.54
C ARG A 567 -13.43 42.11 0.56
N GLN A 568 -14.03 41.97 1.74
CA GLN A 568 -15.47 41.88 1.97
C GLN A 568 -16.00 43.14 2.66
N ARG A 569 -15.61 44.34 2.17
CA ARG A 569 -16.14 45.60 2.71
C ARG A 569 -17.66 45.61 2.59
N LYS A 570 -18.35 45.83 3.71
CA LYS A 570 -19.81 45.90 3.75
C LYS A 570 -20.36 47.12 3.01
N HIS A 571 -19.61 48.22 3.04
CA HIS A 571 -20.00 49.51 2.47
C HIS A 571 -19.03 49.94 1.38
N SER A 572 -19.57 50.46 0.28
CA SER A 572 -18.79 51.10 -0.78
C SER A 572 -18.09 52.36 -0.27
N HIS A 573 -17.07 52.83 -1.00
CA HIS A 573 -16.44 54.11 -0.72
C HIS A 573 -17.48 55.24 -0.82
N HIS A 574 -17.60 56.06 0.23
CA HIS A 574 -18.54 57.17 0.26
C HIS A 574 -17.82 58.48 -0.04
N ASP A 575 -18.33 59.26 -0.98
CA ASP A 575 -17.70 60.48 -1.52
C ASP A 575 -17.26 61.50 -0.47
N LEU A 576 -17.94 61.61 0.67
CA LEU A 576 -17.55 62.51 1.78
C LEU A 576 -16.94 61.81 3.00
N LEU A 577 -17.26 60.55 3.25
CA LEU A 577 -16.87 59.84 4.48
C LEU A 577 -15.66 58.94 4.23
N GLY A 578 -15.50 58.48 3.01
CA GLY A 578 -14.47 57.57 2.56
C GLY A 578 -14.80 56.11 2.86
N SER A 579 -13.77 55.35 3.19
CA SER A 579 -13.89 53.93 3.51
C SER A 579 -13.53 53.68 4.97
N ARG A 580 -14.24 52.74 5.60
CA ARG A 580 -13.92 52.30 6.96
C ARG A 580 -12.50 51.77 7.04
N VAL A 581 -11.76 52.20 8.04
CA VAL A 581 -10.40 51.74 8.30
C VAL A 581 -10.46 50.36 8.97
N VAL A 582 -9.93 49.34 8.30
CA VAL A 582 -9.97 47.94 8.77
C VAL A 582 -9.24 47.70 10.09
N THR A 583 -8.24 48.53 10.40
CA THR A 583 -7.49 48.45 11.67
C THR A 583 -8.22 49.12 12.83
N SER A 584 -9.28 49.87 12.57
CA SER A 584 -10.00 50.59 13.62
C SER A 584 -10.94 49.64 14.38
N PRO A 585 -10.93 49.68 15.73
CA PRO A 585 -11.78 48.79 16.51
C PRO A 585 -13.26 49.16 16.30
N ASP A 586 -14.15 48.18 16.42
CA ASP A 586 -15.59 48.45 16.35
C ASP A 586 -16.05 49.41 17.47
N SER A 587 -15.38 49.46 18.62
CA SER A 587 -15.71 50.43 19.67
C SER A 587 -15.40 51.89 19.30
N GLN A 588 -14.45 52.12 18.40
CA GLN A 588 -14.04 53.45 17.92
C GLN A 588 -13.79 53.38 16.40
N PRO A 589 -14.86 53.27 15.60
CA PRO A 589 -14.73 53.15 14.16
C PRO A 589 -14.21 54.47 13.59
N SER A 590 -13.35 54.37 12.57
CA SER A 590 -12.88 55.53 11.82
C SER A 590 -12.98 55.26 10.32
N TRP A 591 -13.06 56.34 9.55
CA TRP A 591 -13.17 56.30 8.11
C TRP A 591 -12.13 57.23 7.51
N ARG A 592 -11.46 56.73 6.48
CA ARG A 592 -10.38 57.44 5.83
C ARG A 592 -10.83 57.94 4.47
N ILE A 593 -10.62 59.21 4.22
CA ILE A 593 -10.87 59.86 2.93
C ILE A 593 -9.74 60.82 2.55
N LEU A 594 -9.49 60.94 1.25
CA LEU A 594 -8.62 61.95 0.64
C LEU A 594 -9.51 62.98 -0.07
N LEU A 595 -9.78 64.10 0.59
CA LEU A 595 -10.61 65.16 0.03
C LEU A 595 -9.79 66.00 -0.96
N ASN A 596 -10.27 66.14 -2.20
CA ASN A 596 -9.75 67.11 -3.14
C ASN A 596 -10.89 67.70 -4.00
N THR A 597 -10.60 68.84 -4.62
CA THR A 597 -11.57 69.58 -5.43
C THR A 597 -11.66 69.08 -6.88
N GLU A 598 -10.91 68.04 -7.23
CA GLU A 598 -10.99 67.35 -8.52
C GLU A 598 -12.06 66.25 -8.46
N SER A 599 -12.04 65.43 -7.41
CA SER A 599 -13.02 64.37 -7.14
C SER A 599 -14.36 64.92 -6.64
N LEU A 600 -14.34 66.06 -5.94
CA LEU A 600 -15.54 66.76 -5.46
C LEU A 600 -15.53 68.22 -5.91
N PRO A 601 -15.85 68.51 -7.18
CA PRO A 601 -15.74 69.86 -7.74
C PRO A 601 -16.57 70.92 -7.00
N TRP A 602 -17.72 70.54 -6.46
CA TRP A 602 -18.61 71.42 -5.71
C TRP A 602 -17.99 72.01 -4.44
N LEU A 603 -16.91 71.40 -3.91
CA LEU A 603 -16.20 71.98 -2.76
C LEU A 603 -15.61 73.35 -3.08
N LYS A 604 -15.32 73.65 -4.36
CA LYS A 604 -14.79 74.94 -4.81
C LYS A 604 -15.75 76.11 -4.58
N ASP A 605 -17.03 75.83 -4.41
CA ASP A 605 -18.07 76.85 -4.29
C ASP A 605 -18.20 77.38 -2.86
N HIS A 606 -17.72 76.63 -1.85
CA HIS A 606 -17.75 77.07 -0.46
C HIS A 606 -16.46 77.82 -0.09
N VAL A 607 -16.45 79.11 -0.43
CA VAL A 607 -15.30 80.02 -0.23
C VAL A 607 -15.56 81.00 0.91
N VAL A 608 -14.63 81.07 1.86
CA VAL A 608 -14.64 82.05 2.97
C VAL A 608 -13.29 82.76 2.97
N ASP A 609 -13.29 84.09 2.93
CA ASP A 609 -12.07 84.93 2.82
C ASP A 609 -11.10 84.46 1.72
N ASN A 610 -11.65 84.11 0.54
CA ASN A 610 -10.91 83.61 -0.63
C ASN A 610 -10.20 82.25 -0.43
N PHE A 611 -10.46 81.55 0.68
CA PHE A 611 -10.05 80.18 0.93
C PHE A 611 -11.19 79.20 0.66
N ILE A 612 -10.89 78.09 0.00
CA ILE A 612 -11.84 76.98 -0.15
C ILE A 612 -11.90 76.28 1.21
N VAL A 613 -12.98 76.44 1.95
CA VAL A 613 -13.13 75.89 3.29
C VAL A 613 -14.10 74.73 3.23
N PHE A 614 -13.75 73.58 3.79
CA PHE A 614 -14.70 72.47 3.87
C PHE A 614 -15.92 72.89 4.71
N PRO A 615 -17.15 72.72 4.19
CA PRO A 615 -18.33 73.28 4.84
C PRO A 615 -18.62 72.59 6.17
N ALA A 616 -19.13 73.36 7.13
CA ALA A 616 -19.61 72.84 8.41
C ALA A 616 -20.66 71.71 8.23
N ALA A 617 -21.56 71.90 7.26
CA ALA A 617 -22.55 70.90 6.85
C ALA A 617 -21.92 69.61 6.26
N GLY A 618 -20.71 69.69 5.71
CA GLY A 618 -19.94 68.54 5.25
C GLY A 618 -19.57 67.60 6.40
N TYR A 619 -19.06 68.15 7.52
CA TYR A 619 -18.76 67.34 8.71
C TYR A 619 -20.01 66.71 9.32
N MET A 620 -21.13 67.46 9.34
CA MET A 620 -22.41 66.95 9.80
C MET A 620 -22.88 65.79 8.93
N THR A 621 -22.75 65.90 7.61
CA THR A 621 -23.04 64.81 6.67
C THR A 621 -22.14 63.61 6.90
N MET A 622 -20.82 63.79 7.10
CA MET A 622 -19.91 62.70 7.43
C MET A 622 -20.34 61.95 8.70
N ALA A 623 -20.69 62.68 9.76
CA ALA A 623 -21.17 62.09 11.01
C ALA A 623 -22.48 61.30 10.82
N ILE A 624 -23.44 61.86 10.05
CA ILE A 624 -24.70 61.18 9.72
C ILE A 624 -24.43 59.89 8.94
N GLN A 625 -23.58 59.93 7.92
CA GLN A 625 -23.27 58.75 7.09
C GLN A 625 -22.53 57.68 7.88
N ALA A 626 -21.63 58.08 8.79
CA ALA A 626 -20.98 57.16 9.71
C ALA A 626 -21.99 56.47 10.63
N MET A 627 -22.91 57.24 11.25
CA MET A 627 -23.99 56.68 12.07
C MET A 627 -24.88 55.73 11.27
N ARG A 628 -25.21 56.09 10.02
CA ARG A 628 -26.01 55.23 9.12
C ARG A 628 -25.35 53.90 8.82
N GLN A 629 -24.06 53.90 8.46
CA GLN A 629 -23.31 52.65 8.25
C GLN A 629 -23.25 51.80 9.52
N LEU A 630 -23.06 52.43 10.70
CA LEU A 630 -23.05 51.73 11.98
C LEU A 630 -24.42 51.17 12.36
N ASP A 631 -25.51 51.87 12.06
CA ASP A 631 -26.88 51.38 12.28
C ASP A 631 -27.16 50.17 11.41
N GLN A 632 -26.82 50.24 10.12
CA GLN A 632 -26.94 49.10 9.21
C GLN A 632 -26.12 47.89 9.67
N ASP A 633 -24.92 48.13 10.21
CA ASP A 633 -24.02 47.06 10.65
C ASP A 633 -24.42 46.43 11.99
N ARG A 634 -24.93 47.22 12.94
CA ARG A 634 -25.18 46.79 14.34
C ARG A 634 -26.64 46.56 14.65
N ARG A 635 -27.54 47.22 13.92
CA ARG A 635 -28.98 47.27 14.17
C ARG A 635 -29.73 47.25 12.82
N PRO A 636 -29.61 46.17 12.04
CA PRO A 636 -30.18 46.12 10.68
C PRO A 636 -31.69 46.36 10.63
N ASP A 637 -32.41 46.07 11.72
CA ASP A 637 -33.85 46.28 11.84
C ASP A 637 -34.23 47.74 12.16
N LEU A 638 -33.26 48.56 12.58
CA LEU A 638 -33.48 49.97 12.90
C LEU A 638 -33.65 50.78 11.62
N LYS A 639 -34.82 51.38 11.44
CA LYS A 639 -35.11 52.34 10.37
C LYS A 639 -35.29 53.73 10.98
N PRO A 640 -34.20 54.51 11.17
CA PRO A 640 -34.31 55.81 11.81
C PRO A 640 -35.03 56.79 10.87
N ASN A 641 -36.01 57.51 11.41
CA ASN A 641 -36.69 58.61 10.69
C ASN A 641 -35.77 59.83 10.48
N GLY A 642 -34.62 59.88 11.16
CA GLY A 642 -33.61 60.93 11.01
C GLY A 642 -32.57 60.91 12.13
N TYR A 643 -31.52 61.72 11.98
CA TYR A 643 -30.45 61.87 12.96
C TYR A 643 -30.52 63.25 13.61
N ARG A 644 -30.52 63.28 14.95
CA ARG A 644 -30.50 64.53 15.73
C ARG A 644 -29.14 64.75 16.35
N MET A 645 -28.45 65.80 15.91
CA MET A 645 -27.18 66.24 16.50
C MET A 645 -27.44 67.39 17.46
N LYS A 646 -26.80 67.38 18.63
CA LYS A 646 -26.90 68.43 19.67
C LYS A 646 -25.51 68.92 20.03
N ASN A 647 -25.41 70.18 20.44
CA ASN A 647 -24.16 70.78 20.97
C ASN A 647 -22.97 70.66 20.00
N ILE A 648 -23.22 70.85 18.69
CA ILE A 648 -22.17 70.77 17.67
C ILE A 648 -21.27 71.99 17.80
N SER A 649 -19.96 71.77 17.83
CA SER A 649 -18.96 72.84 17.81
C SER A 649 -17.88 72.52 16.78
N PHE A 650 -17.59 73.49 15.90
CA PHE A 650 -16.52 73.40 14.92
C PHE A 650 -15.32 74.17 15.45
N LYS A 651 -14.28 73.44 15.87
CA LYS A 651 -13.14 74.04 16.60
C LYS A 651 -12.02 74.52 15.68
N LYS A 652 -11.95 73.98 14.46
CA LYS A 652 -10.94 74.32 13.45
C LYS A 652 -11.58 74.27 12.07
N THR A 653 -11.16 75.18 11.19
CA THR A 653 -11.50 75.15 9.78
C THR A 653 -10.56 74.19 9.04
N LEU A 654 -11.08 73.47 8.05
CA LEU A 654 -10.27 72.69 7.10
C LEU A 654 -10.22 73.44 5.79
N THR A 655 -9.06 73.99 5.46
CA THR A 655 -8.84 74.68 4.18
C THR A 655 -8.35 73.66 3.14
N LEU A 656 -9.03 73.62 2.00
CA LEU A 656 -8.67 72.78 0.86
C LEU A 656 -7.75 73.55 -0.09
N PRO A 657 -6.65 72.94 -0.55
CA PRO A 657 -5.75 73.56 -1.51
C PRO A 657 -6.42 73.85 -2.86
N LYS A 658 -6.08 74.98 -3.47
CA LYS A 658 -6.52 75.33 -4.83
C LYS A 658 -5.81 74.51 -5.92
N ASP A 659 -4.66 73.93 -5.60
CA ASP A 659 -3.80 73.16 -6.51
C ASP A 659 -4.14 71.66 -6.57
N TYR A 660 -5.39 71.29 -6.27
CA TYR A 660 -5.95 69.93 -6.30
C TYR A 660 -5.29 68.91 -5.37
N LYS A 661 -4.31 69.31 -4.54
CA LYS A 661 -3.70 68.41 -3.56
C LYS A 661 -4.73 67.88 -2.57
N SER A 662 -4.75 66.57 -2.40
CA SER A 662 -5.63 65.91 -1.44
C SER A 662 -5.27 66.24 0.00
N VAL A 663 -6.31 66.49 0.80
CA VAL A 663 -6.23 66.58 2.25
C VAL A 663 -6.78 65.29 2.86
N GLU A 664 -5.94 64.59 3.60
CA GLU A 664 -6.31 63.34 4.25
C GLU A 664 -7.07 63.58 5.55
N THR A 665 -8.22 62.91 5.70
CA THR A 665 -9.05 62.92 6.91
C THR A 665 -9.26 61.47 7.38
N ILE A 666 -9.19 61.26 8.71
CA ILE A 666 -9.37 59.96 9.39
C ILE A 666 -10.36 60.11 10.55
#